data_AF-A0A8J7FY70-F1
#
_entry.id   AF-A0A8J7FY70-F1
#
_cell.length_a   1.000
_cell.length_b   1.000
_cell.length_c   1.000
_cell.angle_alpha   90.00
_cell.angle_beta   90.00
_cell.angle_gamma   90.00
#
_symmetry.space_group_name_H-M   'P 1'
#
loop_
_entity.id
_entity.type
_entity.pdbx_description
1 polymer ?
#
loop_
_entity_poly.entity_id
_entity_poly.type
_entity_poly.pdbx_seq_one_letter_code
_entity_poly.pdbx_strand_id
1 'polypeptide(L)'
;MSKFASYHYQPGGSLTSDAPSYVMRQADHDLFEALLHGTYCYILNSRQMGKSSLRVRTMERLAEQGILSVEVELLGIGSQHITASQWYGGMIAELISGLDLQVNRRAWLREHEDLSPVQQLGTFVEQVVLAQVTQPLVLFFDEIDSVLGLSFPTDDFFGLVRSWYERRASQPSYRRLTVVMLGVATPAALIRDETATPFNIGQAIELQGFQPEESGALAAGLVPYVDCPETVLQTILDWTGGQPFLTQKLCWLVTRQNQPIPAGAEAQRVAELVRTQLIENWETQDEPEHLRTIRDRLLRHSRRPERLLRYYQTLLQHGAVPATDSSEQTELRLTGLVTQQHGRLMPFNRVYTTIFDRAWVAQQLQTLRQQSRLAAPWLPVWQAVAAGVSSVLFVLAVRSLGLLQGLELQTYDQMMRWRPVEPSDDRVLVITVSEADIQYQDQLGMERRGSLADQALLQVLDRLAPHQPRVVGLDFYHDFPLLPELESRLRSMNNFVPVCVIAETKDVETPISIPAPPGLPTHRLGFTDFAVDSDYRVRRQLLGMDRSQACPTSRSFNLQVALRYLEQEGITLQFLDDHHIRLGKTIIPELQPTAGGYRLSPAERAGFQVLVNYRTADPARVSLTQVLRGDFKATLVNDRMVLIGLEDPQDALFAPGRSQRMLGVIMHAHMASQLIDAGLGHRLLLWWWPEWLEIVWIAGWGLVGSGVAWWLGRVDQRSVGWVSVAVGGLIMAVGGISYGVLLHGGWIPALPSMIAIAVAAGVVLVLLLRKLFLA
;
A
#
# COMPACT_ATOMS: atom_id res chain seq x y z
N MET A 1 -33.81 57.07 -37.37
CA MET A 1 -33.03 55.81 -37.39
C MET A 1 -31.92 55.78 -36.30
N SER A 2 -32.19 56.19 -35.05
CA SER A 2 -31.18 56.11 -33.96
C SER A 2 -31.67 55.40 -32.67
N LYS A 3 -32.86 54.79 -32.67
CA LYS A 3 -33.41 54.03 -31.52
C LYS A 3 -33.13 52.51 -31.56
N PHE A 4 -32.64 51.97 -32.67
CA PHE A 4 -32.41 50.53 -32.85
C PHE A 4 -30.93 50.11 -32.81
N ALA A 5 -30.00 51.05 -32.66
CA ALA A 5 -28.56 50.76 -32.69
C ALA A 5 -28.01 50.08 -31.43
N SER A 6 -28.83 49.89 -30.38
CA SER A 6 -28.38 49.34 -29.08
C SER A 6 -29.03 48.01 -28.67
N TYR A 7 -29.97 47.45 -29.45
CA TYR A 7 -30.60 46.18 -29.11
C TYR A 7 -29.67 45.01 -29.44
N HIS A 8 -29.42 44.14 -28.47
CA HIS A 8 -28.62 42.94 -28.67
C HIS A 8 -29.21 41.75 -27.90
N TYR A 9 -29.13 40.57 -28.53
CA TYR A 9 -29.37 39.30 -27.87
C TYR A 9 -28.05 38.77 -27.33
N GLN A 10 -28.09 38.20 -26.13
CA GLN A 10 -26.94 37.61 -25.48
C GLN A 10 -27.27 36.16 -25.11
N PRO A 11 -27.04 35.20 -26.02
CA PRO A 11 -27.16 33.79 -25.69
C PRO A 11 -26.02 33.39 -24.74
N GLY A 12 -26.35 33.09 -23.49
CA GLY A 12 -25.40 32.64 -22.48
C GLY A 12 -24.83 33.77 -21.61
N GLY A 13 -24.28 33.39 -20.46
CA GLY A 13 -23.88 34.34 -19.42
C GLY A 13 -25.07 35.04 -18.76
N SER A 14 -24.77 35.89 -17.78
CA SER A 14 -25.76 36.73 -17.11
C SER A 14 -26.07 37.98 -17.94
N LEU A 15 -27.34 38.34 -18.03
CA LEU A 15 -27.75 39.63 -18.60
C LEU A 15 -27.53 40.74 -17.57
N THR A 16 -27.09 41.91 -18.03
CA THR A 16 -27.08 43.12 -17.21
C THR A 16 -28.52 43.55 -16.89
N SER A 17 -28.68 44.38 -15.87
CA SER A 17 -30.01 44.83 -15.46
C SER A 17 -30.74 45.64 -16.54
N ASP A 18 -30.01 46.45 -17.30
CA ASP A 18 -30.49 47.30 -18.39
C ASP A 18 -30.64 46.57 -19.73
N ALA A 19 -30.34 45.26 -19.78
CA ALA A 19 -30.39 44.50 -21.02
C ALA A 19 -31.79 44.55 -21.67
N PRO A 20 -31.91 45.06 -22.91
CA PRO A 20 -33.21 45.24 -23.55
C PRO A 20 -33.87 43.91 -23.94
N SER A 21 -33.10 42.82 -23.98
CA SER A 21 -33.57 41.45 -24.26
C SER A 21 -33.97 40.68 -23.00
N TYR A 22 -33.95 41.30 -21.82
CA TYR A 22 -34.44 40.65 -20.59
C TYR A 22 -35.97 40.52 -20.61
N VAL A 23 -36.45 39.30 -20.35
CA VAL A 23 -37.88 38.99 -20.20
C VAL A 23 -38.22 38.92 -18.72
N MET A 24 -39.06 39.84 -18.24
CA MET A 24 -39.62 39.80 -16.89
C MET A 24 -40.65 38.68 -16.81
N ARG A 25 -40.47 37.77 -15.85
CA ARG A 25 -41.36 36.63 -15.62
C ARG A 25 -42.12 36.79 -14.31
N GLN A 26 -43.13 35.96 -14.09
CA GLN A 26 -43.77 35.85 -12.76
C GLN A 26 -42.76 35.64 -11.62
N ALA A 27 -41.71 34.85 -11.83
CA ALA A 27 -40.66 34.60 -10.84
C ALA A 27 -39.88 35.86 -10.43
N ASP A 28 -39.77 36.87 -11.30
CA ASP A 28 -39.16 38.17 -10.99
C ASP A 28 -39.99 38.98 -10.01
N HIS A 29 -41.31 38.84 -10.08
CA HIS A 29 -42.23 39.45 -9.14
C HIS A 29 -42.23 38.67 -7.82
N ASP A 30 -42.41 37.35 -7.89
CA ASP A 30 -42.51 36.49 -6.71
C ASP A 30 -41.26 36.55 -5.83
N LEU A 31 -40.07 36.51 -6.44
CA LEU A 31 -38.81 36.64 -5.70
C LEU A 31 -38.71 38.02 -5.05
N PHE A 32 -38.96 39.08 -5.81
CA PHE A 32 -38.82 40.44 -5.30
C PHE A 32 -39.76 40.73 -4.13
N GLU A 33 -41.05 40.41 -4.26
CA GLU A 33 -42.04 40.58 -3.19
C GLU A 33 -41.69 39.76 -1.95
N ALA A 34 -41.29 38.49 -2.13
CA ALA A 34 -40.87 37.64 -1.02
C ALA A 34 -39.67 38.27 -0.26
N LEU A 35 -38.71 38.85 -0.98
CA LEU A 35 -37.54 39.49 -0.36
C LEU A 35 -37.88 40.81 0.32
N LEU A 36 -38.83 41.60 -0.19
CA LEU A 36 -39.35 42.79 0.50
C LEU A 36 -39.97 42.43 1.86
N HIS A 37 -40.62 41.27 1.95
CA HIS A 37 -41.16 40.73 3.19
C HIS A 37 -40.12 40.03 4.08
N GLY A 38 -38.86 39.98 3.65
CA GLY A 38 -37.78 39.32 4.38
C GLY A 38 -37.87 37.78 4.37
N THR A 39 -38.61 37.20 3.45
CA THR A 39 -38.76 35.74 3.31
C THR A 39 -37.48 35.13 2.73
N TYR A 40 -37.01 34.03 3.33
CA TYR A 40 -35.89 33.27 2.76
C TYR A 40 -36.37 32.59 1.48
N CYS A 41 -35.56 32.60 0.41
CA CYS A 41 -35.95 32.04 -0.88
C CYS A 41 -34.92 31.07 -1.42
N TYR A 42 -35.33 30.15 -2.28
CA TYR A 42 -34.39 29.33 -3.04
C TYR A 42 -34.84 29.09 -4.49
N ILE A 43 -33.87 29.09 -5.39
CA ILE A 43 -34.05 28.94 -6.84
C ILE A 43 -33.19 27.78 -7.32
N LEU A 44 -33.75 26.58 -7.21
CA LEU A 44 -33.07 25.33 -7.52
C LEU A 44 -33.60 24.78 -8.85
N ASN A 45 -32.88 25.06 -9.94
CA ASN A 45 -33.32 24.71 -11.29
C ASN A 45 -32.13 24.39 -12.21
N SER A 46 -32.41 23.79 -13.35
CA SER A 46 -31.43 23.46 -14.39
C SER A 46 -30.60 24.67 -14.87
N ARG A 47 -29.46 24.38 -15.52
CA ARG A 47 -28.60 25.41 -16.11
C ARG A 47 -29.33 26.18 -17.21
N GLN A 48 -28.89 27.40 -17.47
CA GLN A 48 -29.38 28.22 -18.58
C GLN A 48 -30.87 28.64 -18.47
N MET A 49 -31.46 28.61 -17.27
CA MET A 49 -32.83 29.08 -16.98
C MET A 49 -32.92 30.55 -16.55
N GLY A 50 -31.82 31.31 -16.65
CA GLY A 50 -31.79 32.74 -16.29
C GLY A 50 -31.78 33.02 -14.79
N LYS A 51 -31.24 32.12 -13.96
CA LYS A 51 -31.09 32.30 -12.50
C LYS A 51 -30.23 33.52 -12.16
N SER A 52 -29.03 33.60 -12.73
CA SER A 52 -28.08 34.67 -12.46
C SER A 52 -28.58 36.03 -12.99
N SER A 53 -29.23 36.06 -14.15
CA SER A 53 -29.87 37.28 -14.67
C SER A 53 -31.02 37.76 -13.76
N LEU A 54 -31.83 36.85 -13.22
CA LEU A 54 -32.87 37.18 -12.23
C LEU A 54 -32.25 37.76 -10.96
N ARG A 55 -31.17 37.17 -10.45
CA ARG A 55 -30.44 37.69 -9.29
C ARG A 55 -29.96 39.12 -9.51
N VAL A 56 -29.25 39.38 -10.61
CA VAL A 56 -28.70 40.71 -10.94
C VAL A 56 -29.80 41.79 -10.94
N ARG A 57 -30.93 41.54 -11.62
CA ARG A 57 -32.06 42.47 -11.61
C ARG A 57 -32.71 42.63 -10.25
N THR A 58 -32.85 41.53 -9.51
CA THR A 58 -33.46 41.58 -8.17
C THR A 58 -32.59 42.41 -7.23
N MET A 59 -31.27 42.25 -7.26
CA MET A 59 -30.33 43.05 -6.46
C MET A 59 -30.44 44.55 -6.75
N GLU A 60 -30.54 44.93 -8.03
CA GLU A 60 -30.72 46.34 -8.41
C GLU A 60 -32.05 46.90 -7.91
N ARG A 61 -33.16 46.18 -8.12
CA ARG A 61 -34.48 46.60 -7.62
C ARG A 61 -34.52 46.68 -6.10
N LEU A 62 -33.81 45.81 -5.39
CA LEU A 62 -33.69 45.87 -3.93
C LEU A 62 -32.89 47.11 -3.50
N ALA A 63 -31.82 47.45 -4.21
CA ALA A 63 -31.03 48.65 -3.95
C ALA A 63 -31.88 49.93 -4.13
N GLU A 64 -32.77 49.98 -5.12
CA GLU A 64 -33.74 51.08 -5.30
C GLU A 64 -34.71 51.22 -4.11
N GLN A 65 -35.00 50.13 -3.40
CA GLN A 65 -35.81 50.12 -2.17
C GLN A 65 -34.97 50.34 -0.90
N GLY A 66 -33.68 50.66 -1.03
CA GLY A 66 -32.76 50.87 0.10
C GLY A 66 -32.37 49.59 0.85
N ILE A 67 -32.56 48.42 0.22
CA ILE A 67 -32.17 47.12 0.77
C ILE A 67 -30.79 46.76 0.21
N LEU A 68 -29.82 46.55 1.11
CA LEU A 68 -28.48 46.13 0.73
C LEU A 68 -28.50 44.67 0.29
N SER A 69 -27.76 44.32 -0.75
CA SER A 69 -27.63 42.94 -1.19
C SER A 69 -26.20 42.61 -1.58
N VAL A 70 -25.79 41.38 -1.31
CA VAL A 70 -24.45 40.88 -1.66
C VAL A 70 -24.55 39.47 -2.22
N GLU A 71 -23.77 39.23 -3.26
CA GLU A 71 -23.54 37.90 -3.81
C GLU A 71 -22.39 37.22 -3.08
N VAL A 72 -22.59 35.94 -2.75
CA VAL A 72 -21.55 35.03 -2.27
C VAL A 72 -21.46 33.90 -3.30
N GLU A 73 -20.53 34.03 -4.25
CA GLU A 73 -20.32 33.01 -5.29
C GLU A 73 -19.52 31.83 -4.74
N LEU A 74 -20.16 30.66 -4.62
CA LEU A 74 -19.52 29.50 -3.99
C LEU A 74 -18.61 28.71 -4.94
N LEU A 75 -18.82 28.83 -6.25
CA LEU A 75 -18.03 28.14 -7.26
C LEU A 75 -16.57 28.58 -7.27
N GLY A 76 -16.29 29.89 -7.15
CA GLY A 76 -14.95 30.45 -7.10
C GLY A 76 -14.17 30.10 -5.82
N ILE A 77 -14.89 29.66 -4.78
CA ILE A 77 -14.32 29.29 -3.48
C ILE A 77 -14.00 27.79 -3.43
N GLY A 78 -14.82 26.93 -4.04
CA GLY A 78 -14.75 25.47 -3.90
C GLY A 78 -13.90 24.75 -4.95
N SER A 79 -12.85 24.04 -4.52
CA SER A 79 -12.18 22.99 -5.33
C SER A 79 -12.18 21.66 -4.57
N GLN A 80 -12.02 20.52 -5.25
CA GLN A 80 -12.05 19.19 -4.59
C GLN A 80 -11.02 19.04 -3.45
N HIS A 81 -9.96 19.85 -3.45
CA HIS A 81 -8.87 19.83 -2.47
C HIS A 81 -8.97 20.93 -1.41
N ILE A 82 -10.03 21.72 -1.38
CA ILE A 82 -10.18 22.77 -0.36
C ILE A 82 -10.57 22.20 1.00
N THR A 83 -10.01 22.78 2.06
CA THR A 83 -10.39 22.44 3.44
C THR A 83 -11.61 23.24 3.90
N ALA A 84 -12.32 22.75 4.94
CA ALA A 84 -13.45 23.48 5.51
C ALA A 84 -13.08 24.90 5.94
N SER A 85 -11.96 25.09 6.65
CA SER A 85 -11.49 26.42 7.08
C SER A 85 -11.25 27.38 5.92
N GLN A 86 -10.65 26.90 4.82
CA GLN A 86 -10.44 27.72 3.62
C GLN A 86 -11.76 28.06 2.93
N TRP A 87 -12.73 27.13 2.91
CA TRP A 87 -14.03 27.35 2.28
C TRP A 87 -14.88 28.38 3.05
N TYR A 88 -15.03 28.22 4.37
CA TYR A 88 -15.71 29.21 5.22
C TYR A 88 -14.97 30.56 5.24
N GLY A 89 -13.63 30.54 5.27
CA GLY A 89 -12.82 31.75 5.14
C GLY A 89 -12.92 32.42 3.76
N GLY A 90 -13.28 31.67 2.71
CA GLY A 90 -13.62 32.23 1.40
C GLY A 90 -14.94 32.98 1.44
N MET A 91 -15.99 32.40 2.05
CA MET A 91 -17.28 33.08 2.20
C MET A 91 -17.16 34.38 3.00
N ILE A 92 -16.33 34.39 4.06
CA ILE A 92 -16.02 35.62 4.79
C ILE A 92 -15.34 36.66 3.89
N ALA A 93 -14.47 36.24 2.96
CA ALA A 93 -13.81 37.15 2.03
C ALA A 93 -14.82 37.81 1.07
N GLU A 94 -15.76 37.02 0.53
CA GLU A 94 -16.84 37.54 -0.33
C GLU A 94 -17.73 38.53 0.43
N LEU A 95 -18.09 38.22 1.68
CA LEU A 95 -18.88 39.13 2.52
C LEU A 95 -18.12 40.42 2.83
N ILE A 96 -16.81 40.35 3.12
CA ILE A 96 -15.98 41.55 3.35
C ILE A 96 -15.96 42.43 2.10
N SER A 97 -15.70 41.82 0.95
CA SER A 97 -15.57 42.53 -0.33
C SER A 97 -16.91 43.13 -0.77
N GLY A 98 -17.97 42.33 -0.77
CA GLY A 98 -19.28 42.75 -1.28
C GLY A 98 -20.07 43.70 -0.38
N LEU A 99 -19.70 43.81 0.90
CA LEU A 99 -20.29 44.77 1.84
C LEU A 99 -19.34 45.91 2.22
N ASP A 100 -18.15 45.99 1.58
CA ASP A 100 -17.10 46.99 1.85
C ASP A 100 -16.72 47.10 3.35
N LEU A 101 -16.60 45.95 4.02
CA LEU A 101 -16.32 45.89 5.45
C LEU A 101 -14.84 46.16 5.73
N GLN A 102 -14.57 47.03 6.70
CA GLN A 102 -13.20 47.40 7.09
C GLN A 102 -12.60 46.40 8.09
N VAL A 103 -12.44 45.13 7.66
CA VAL A 103 -11.92 44.04 8.50
C VAL A 103 -10.82 43.26 7.80
N ASN A 104 -9.71 43.02 8.50
CA ASN A 104 -8.66 42.15 8.00
C ASN A 104 -9.02 40.67 8.20
N ARG A 105 -9.39 39.99 7.12
CA ARG A 105 -9.76 38.56 7.12
C ARG A 105 -8.76 37.66 7.85
N ARG A 106 -7.45 37.83 7.60
CA ARG A 106 -6.41 36.96 8.18
C ARG A 106 -6.19 37.21 9.67
N ALA A 107 -6.45 38.42 10.14
CA ALA A 107 -6.43 38.73 11.57
C ALA A 107 -7.66 38.11 12.24
N TRP A 108 -8.86 38.36 11.70
CA TRP A 108 -10.11 37.82 12.22
C TRP A 108 -10.11 36.30 12.39
N LEU A 109 -9.68 35.57 11.34
CA LEU A 109 -9.62 34.11 11.37
C LEU A 109 -8.62 33.57 12.40
N ARG A 110 -7.53 34.30 12.68
CA ARG A 110 -6.53 33.91 13.68
C ARG A 110 -7.00 34.17 15.10
N GLU A 111 -7.71 35.28 15.31
CA GLU A 111 -8.27 35.63 16.63
C GLU A 111 -9.37 34.67 17.08
N HIS A 112 -9.99 33.93 16.16
CA HIS A 112 -11.07 32.97 16.42
C HIS A 112 -10.70 31.53 16.02
N GLU A 113 -9.41 31.18 16.07
CA GLU A 113 -8.93 29.84 15.68
C GLU A 113 -9.44 28.72 16.60
N ASP A 114 -9.90 29.07 17.80
CA ASP A 114 -10.53 28.18 18.78
C ASP A 114 -11.95 27.75 18.39
N LEU A 115 -12.60 28.48 17.48
CA LEU A 115 -13.92 28.16 16.95
C LEU A 115 -13.84 27.23 15.74
N SER A 116 -14.85 26.36 15.59
CA SER A 116 -14.98 25.59 14.35
C SER A 116 -15.22 26.52 13.14
N PRO A 117 -14.84 26.11 11.91
CA PRO A 117 -15.00 26.96 10.72
C PRO A 117 -16.41 27.52 10.50
N VAL A 118 -17.46 26.71 10.76
CA VAL A 118 -18.86 27.17 10.65
C VAL A 118 -19.20 28.20 11.73
N GLN A 119 -18.69 28.04 12.95
CA GLN A 119 -18.86 29.01 14.04
C GLN A 119 -18.11 30.31 13.74
N GLN A 120 -16.95 30.26 13.08
CA GLN A 120 -16.23 31.45 12.64
C GLN A 120 -17.07 32.28 11.67
N LEU A 121 -17.71 31.65 10.67
CA LEU A 121 -18.64 32.33 9.77
C LEU A 121 -19.85 32.88 10.51
N GLY A 122 -20.48 32.08 11.39
CA GLY A 122 -21.64 32.52 12.17
C GLY A 122 -21.34 33.73 13.05
N THR A 123 -20.21 33.70 13.75
CA THR A 123 -19.74 34.78 14.62
C THR A 123 -19.37 36.01 13.81
N PHE A 124 -18.74 35.84 12.63
CA PHE A 124 -18.45 36.96 11.73
C PHE A 124 -19.73 37.66 11.25
N VAL A 125 -20.76 36.90 10.87
CA VAL A 125 -22.05 37.48 10.49
C VAL A 125 -22.69 38.23 11.66
N GLU A 126 -22.66 37.67 12.86
CA GLU A 126 -23.24 38.29 14.06
C GLU A 126 -22.51 39.55 14.51
N GLN A 127 -21.19 39.47 14.71
CA GLN A 127 -20.40 40.51 15.37
C GLN A 127 -19.84 41.56 14.40
N VAL A 128 -19.71 41.23 13.11
CA VAL A 128 -19.16 42.14 12.11
C VAL A 128 -20.26 42.60 11.16
N VAL A 129 -20.87 41.66 10.41
CA VAL A 129 -21.83 42.01 9.35
C VAL A 129 -23.05 42.73 9.93
N LEU A 130 -23.75 42.12 10.90
CA LEU A 130 -24.97 42.69 11.47
C LEU A 130 -24.71 43.89 12.39
N ALA A 131 -23.48 44.06 12.89
CA ALA A 131 -23.07 45.20 13.68
C ALA A 131 -22.78 46.45 12.83
N GLN A 132 -22.15 46.27 11.66
CA GLN A 132 -21.78 47.37 10.76
C GLN A 132 -22.88 47.72 9.75
N VAL A 133 -23.66 46.73 9.30
CA VAL A 133 -24.78 46.93 8.38
C VAL A 133 -26.05 47.14 9.19
N THR A 134 -26.66 48.31 9.09
CA THR A 134 -27.89 48.69 9.82
C THR A 134 -29.15 48.66 8.95
N GLN A 135 -28.99 48.63 7.63
CA GLN A 135 -30.05 48.45 6.64
C GLN A 135 -30.54 46.99 6.58
N PRO A 136 -31.71 46.70 5.99
CA PRO A 136 -32.06 45.35 5.57
C PRO A 136 -31.02 44.80 4.58
N LEU A 137 -30.63 43.54 4.75
CA LEU A 137 -29.55 42.88 4.02
C LEU A 137 -30.04 41.55 3.43
N VAL A 138 -29.81 41.35 2.13
CA VAL A 138 -30.05 40.07 1.45
C VAL A 138 -28.73 39.44 1.02
N LEU A 139 -28.46 38.22 1.48
CA LEU A 139 -27.32 37.41 1.04
C LEU A 139 -27.76 36.43 -0.06
N PHE A 140 -27.17 36.55 -1.24
CA PHE A 140 -27.40 35.65 -2.36
C PHE A 140 -26.25 34.63 -2.46
N PHE A 141 -26.48 33.39 -2.01
CA PHE A 141 -25.53 32.29 -2.23
C PHE A 141 -25.79 31.66 -3.60
N ASP A 142 -24.92 31.93 -4.57
CA ASP A 142 -25.03 31.38 -5.92
C ASP A 142 -24.13 30.15 -6.12
N GLU A 143 -24.50 29.31 -7.09
CA GLU A 143 -23.88 28.02 -7.39
C GLU A 143 -23.78 27.12 -6.13
N ILE A 144 -24.87 27.04 -5.35
CA ILE A 144 -24.94 26.22 -4.14
C ILE A 144 -24.70 24.73 -4.41
N ASP A 145 -24.89 24.26 -5.64
CA ASP A 145 -24.57 22.89 -6.04
C ASP A 145 -23.06 22.59 -6.05
N SER A 146 -22.18 23.60 -5.98
CA SER A 146 -20.74 23.42 -5.78
C SER A 146 -20.40 22.64 -4.49
N VAL A 147 -21.27 22.70 -3.47
CA VAL A 147 -21.07 21.97 -2.21
C VAL A 147 -21.07 20.46 -2.39
N LEU A 148 -21.72 19.94 -3.44
CA LEU A 148 -21.78 18.51 -3.74
C LEU A 148 -20.42 17.92 -4.15
N GLY A 149 -19.47 18.78 -4.56
CA GLY A 149 -18.12 18.40 -4.95
C GLY A 149 -17.07 18.50 -3.84
N LEU A 150 -17.46 18.95 -2.64
CA LEU A 150 -16.53 19.14 -1.52
C LEU A 150 -16.20 17.83 -0.80
N SER A 151 -14.99 17.74 -0.27
CA SER A 151 -14.47 16.55 0.41
C SER A 151 -14.81 16.47 1.92
N PHE A 152 -15.61 17.42 2.42
CA PHE A 152 -16.08 17.51 3.80
C PHE A 152 -17.60 17.78 3.83
N PRO A 153 -18.31 17.40 4.91
CA PRO A 153 -19.75 17.60 5.03
C PRO A 153 -20.11 19.09 5.15
N THR A 154 -21.20 19.49 4.51
CA THR A 154 -21.69 20.88 4.48
C THR A 154 -23.04 21.09 5.16
N ASP A 155 -23.62 20.05 5.76
CA ASP A 155 -24.87 20.15 6.53
C ASP A 155 -24.79 21.24 7.62
N ASP A 156 -23.63 21.44 8.23
CA ASP A 156 -23.39 22.51 9.22
C ASP A 156 -23.61 23.92 8.66
N PHE A 157 -23.27 24.16 7.38
CA PHE A 157 -23.53 25.45 6.72
C PHE A 157 -25.03 25.70 6.58
N PHE A 158 -25.79 24.70 6.15
CA PHE A 158 -27.24 24.81 6.04
C PHE A 158 -27.92 24.95 7.41
N GLY A 159 -27.40 24.24 8.42
CA GLY A 159 -27.81 24.41 9.82
C GLY A 159 -27.53 25.82 10.34
N LEU A 160 -26.40 26.43 9.97
CA LEU A 160 -26.09 27.81 10.30
C LEU A 160 -27.08 28.80 9.65
N VAL A 161 -27.39 28.65 8.36
CA VAL A 161 -28.39 29.48 7.66
C VAL A 161 -29.76 29.36 8.33
N ARG A 162 -30.17 28.15 8.69
CA ARG A 162 -31.41 27.92 9.45
C ARG A 162 -31.37 28.62 10.82
N SER A 163 -30.23 28.54 11.52
CA SER A 163 -30.08 29.18 12.83
C SER A 163 -30.24 30.71 12.75
N TRP A 164 -29.80 31.35 11.65
CA TRP A 164 -30.01 32.79 11.43
C TRP A 164 -31.49 33.13 11.32
N TYR A 165 -32.27 32.29 10.64
CA TYR A 165 -33.71 32.47 10.54
C TYR A 165 -34.39 32.33 11.92
N GLU A 166 -34.07 31.29 12.67
CA GLU A 166 -34.67 31.04 14.00
C GLU A 166 -34.35 32.16 14.99
N ARG A 167 -33.15 32.74 14.94
CA ARG A 167 -32.74 33.88 15.78
C ARG A 167 -33.58 35.15 15.55
N ARG A 168 -34.31 35.27 14.45
CA ARG A 168 -35.23 36.40 14.20
C ARG A 168 -36.30 36.57 15.28
N ALA A 169 -36.65 35.48 15.97
CA ALA A 169 -37.64 35.50 17.04
C ALA A 169 -37.15 36.29 18.27
N SER A 170 -35.89 36.11 18.67
CA SER A 170 -35.32 36.65 19.91
C SER A 170 -34.33 37.79 19.70
N GLN A 171 -33.75 37.94 18.49
CA GLN A 171 -32.72 38.93 18.19
C GLN A 171 -33.15 39.86 17.03
N PRO A 172 -33.39 41.15 17.31
CA PRO A 172 -33.85 42.11 16.28
C PRO A 172 -32.89 42.29 15.10
N SER A 173 -31.58 42.16 15.30
CA SER A 173 -30.56 42.28 14.25
C SER A 173 -30.79 41.26 13.11
N TYR A 174 -31.15 40.02 13.44
CA TYR A 174 -31.40 38.96 12.47
C TYR A 174 -32.68 39.16 11.65
N ARG A 175 -33.65 39.95 12.12
CA ARG A 175 -34.85 40.29 11.34
C ARG A 175 -34.53 41.05 10.06
N ARG A 176 -33.37 41.70 10.01
CA ARG A 176 -32.87 42.43 8.85
C ARG A 176 -32.09 41.56 7.86
N LEU A 177 -31.77 40.31 8.22
CA LEU A 177 -30.96 39.41 7.39
C LEU A 177 -31.82 38.41 6.65
N THR A 178 -31.84 38.46 5.32
CA THR A 178 -32.56 37.54 4.43
C THR A 178 -31.57 36.75 3.58
N VAL A 179 -31.88 35.48 3.28
CA VAL A 179 -31.00 34.59 2.52
C VAL A 179 -31.71 34.08 1.27
N VAL A 180 -31.00 34.08 0.15
CA VAL A 180 -31.40 33.46 -1.12
C VAL A 180 -30.36 32.44 -1.53
N MET A 181 -30.79 31.23 -1.89
CA MET A 181 -29.90 30.18 -2.40
C MET A 181 -30.23 29.87 -3.86
N LEU A 182 -29.24 29.89 -4.75
CA LEU A 182 -29.38 29.60 -6.18
C LEU A 182 -28.44 28.46 -6.58
N GLY A 183 -28.92 27.56 -7.43
CA GLY A 183 -28.06 26.52 -8.00
C GLY A 183 -28.78 25.44 -8.78
N VAL A 184 -28.03 24.41 -9.17
CA VAL A 184 -28.47 23.28 -9.99
C VAL A 184 -28.45 21.99 -9.16
N ALA A 185 -29.31 21.95 -8.14
CA ALA A 185 -29.47 20.79 -7.26
C ALA A 185 -30.92 20.64 -6.82
N THR A 186 -31.24 19.56 -6.11
CA THR A 186 -32.49 19.47 -5.33
C THR A 186 -32.20 19.67 -3.85
N PRO A 187 -33.20 20.07 -3.04
CA PRO A 187 -33.03 20.20 -1.60
C PRO A 187 -32.41 18.96 -0.94
N ALA A 188 -32.92 17.77 -1.28
CA ALA A 188 -32.42 16.49 -0.74
C ALA A 188 -31.00 16.12 -1.20
N ALA A 189 -30.48 16.74 -2.27
CA ALA A 189 -29.09 16.55 -2.67
C ALA A 189 -28.13 17.40 -1.83
N LEU A 190 -28.57 18.58 -1.39
CA LEU A 190 -27.73 19.58 -0.74
C LEU A 190 -27.52 19.33 0.76
N ILE A 191 -28.51 18.74 1.44
CA ILE A 191 -28.45 18.45 2.88
C ILE A 191 -29.07 17.08 3.16
N ARG A 192 -28.47 16.30 4.07
CA ARG A 192 -28.98 14.97 4.45
C ARG A 192 -29.96 15.03 5.61
N ASP A 193 -29.73 15.95 6.56
CA ASP A 193 -30.63 16.14 7.68
C ASP A 193 -31.88 16.93 7.25
N GLU A 194 -32.99 16.21 7.04
CA GLU A 194 -34.28 16.79 6.69
C GLU A 194 -34.88 17.68 7.79
N THR A 195 -34.41 17.57 9.04
CA THR A 195 -34.91 18.36 10.17
C THR A 195 -34.15 19.68 10.34
N ALA A 196 -32.87 19.72 9.97
CA ALA A 196 -32.02 20.91 10.06
C ALA A 196 -32.03 21.77 8.78
N THR A 197 -32.82 21.41 7.76
CA THR A 197 -32.80 22.06 6.45
C THR A 197 -33.41 23.46 6.42
N PRO A 198 -32.76 24.45 5.77
CA PRO A 198 -33.34 25.77 5.51
C PRO A 198 -34.39 25.73 4.38
N PHE A 199 -34.51 24.63 3.62
CA PHE A 199 -35.49 24.51 2.54
C PHE A 199 -36.93 24.32 3.06
N ASN A 200 -37.11 23.93 4.33
CA ASN A 200 -38.44 23.81 4.95
C ASN A 200 -38.98 25.16 5.49
N ILE A 201 -38.12 26.17 5.62
CA ILE A 201 -38.48 27.51 6.15
C ILE A 201 -38.43 28.60 5.07
N GLY A 202 -37.87 28.29 3.89
CA GLY A 202 -37.78 29.19 2.75
C GLY A 202 -38.84 28.90 1.70
N GLN A 203 -39.15 29.91 0.89
CA GLN A 203 -40.06 29.81 -0.25
C GLN A 203 -39.31 29.36 -1.51
N ALA A 204 -39.82 28.33 -2.20
CA ALA A 204 -39.34 27.94 -3.52
C ALA A 204 -39.78 28.97 -4.57
N ILE A 205 -38.84 29.47 -5.37
CA ILE A 205 -39.16 30.27 -6.56
C ILE A 205 -38.88 29.40 -7.80
N GLU A 206 -39.95 28.97 -8.46
CA GLU A 206 -39.85 28.14 -9.66
C GLU A 206 -39.58 29.00 -10.90
N LEU A 207 -38.53 28.65 -11.65
CA LEU A 207 -38.29 29.27 -12.96
C LEU A 207 -38.90 28.41 -14.07
N GLN A 208 -39.88 28.97 -14.75
CA GLN A 208 -40.48 28.36 -15.94
C GLN A 208 -39.84 28.92 -17.21
N GLY A 209 -40.08 28.23 -18.34
CA GLY A 209 -39.79 28.78 -19.66
C GLY A 209 -40.64 30.02 -19.91
N PHE A 210 -40.16 30.92 -20.77
CA PHE A 210 -40.86 32.13 -21.16
C PHE A 210 -42.25 31.82 -21.73
N GLN A 211 -43.26 32.50 -21.19
CA GLN A 211 -44.61 32.45 -21.75
C GLN A 211 -44.73 33.48 -22.90
N PRO A 212 -45.57 33.22 -23.92
CA PRO A 212 -45.79 34.15 -25.02
C PRO A 212 -46.14 35.57 -24.56
N GLU A 213 -46.97 35.69 -23.53
CA GLU A 213 -47.47 36.97 -23.00
C GLU A 213 -46.35 37.82 -22.35
N GLU A 214 -45.31 37.16 -21.83
CA GLU A 214 -44.17 37.80 -21.17
C GLU A 214 -43.05 38.17 -22.15
N SER A 215 -43.02 37.54 -23.33
CA SER A 215 -41.84 37.53 -24.21
C SER A 215 -41.72 38.73 -25.16
N GLY A 216 -42.63 39.70 -25.10
CA GLY A 216 -42.70 40.83 -26.05
C GLY A 216 -41.39 41.66 -26.15
N ALA A 217 -40.60 41.70 -25.08
CA ALA A 217 -39.27 42.34 -25.10
C ALA A 217 -38.36 41.73 -26.18
N LEU A 218 -38.42 40.42 -26.39
CA LEU A 218 -37.65 39.73 -27.42
C LEU A 218 -38.14 40.07 -28.83
N ALA A 219 -39.44 40.25 -29.05
CA ALA A 219 -39.96 40.59 -30.38
C ALA A 219 -39.41 41.94 -30.89
N ALA A 220 -39.20 42.91 -29.98
CA ALA A 220 -38.68 44.23 -30.31
C ALA A 220 -37.31 44.19 -31.02
N GLY A 221 -36.45 43.23 -30.68
CA GLY A 221 -35.15 43.04 -31.32
C GLY A 221 -35.22 42.40 -32.70
N LEU A 222 -36.34 41.76 -33.06
CA LEU A 222 -36.53 41.12 -34.36
C LEU A 222 -37.05 42.09 -35.43
N VAL A 223 -37.64 43.22 -35.03
CA VAL A 223 -38.26 44.21 -35.93
C VAL A 223 -37.41 44.57 -37.16
N PRO A 224 -36.08 44.77 -37.08
CA PRO A 224 -35.28 45.10 -38.26
C PRO A 224 -35.04 43.94 -39.24
N TYR A 225 -35.35 42.71 -38.83
CA TYR A 225 -34.92 41.48 -39.52
C TYR A 225 -36.09 40.63 -40.03
N VAL A 226 -37.34 40.93 -39.64
CA VAL A 226 -38.51 40.13 -40.01
C VAL A 226 -39.75 41.00 -40.18
N ASP A 227 -40.65 40.61 -41.08
CA ASP A 227 -41.88 41.37 -41.36
C ASP A 227 -42.93 41.21 -40.24
N CYS A 228 -42.97 40.06 -39.56
CA CYS A 228 -43.93 39.73 -38.50
C CYS A 228 -43.20 39.23 -37.22
N PRO A 229 -42.63 40.15 -36.40
CA PRO A 229 -41.82 39.81 -35.23
C PRO A 229 -42.51 38.90 -34.21
N GLU A 230 -43.79 39.15 -33.93
CA GLU A 230 -44.56 38.37 -32.97
C GLU A 230 -44.78 36.93 -33.46
N THR A 231 -45.10 36.74 -34.75
CA THR A 231 -45.27 35.41 -35.35
C THR A 231 -43.97 34.62 -35.36
N VAL A 232 -42.84 35.27 -35.65
CA VAL A 232 -41.51 34.65 -35.58
C VAL A 232 -41.17 34.27 -34.15
N LEU A 233 -41.40 35.15 -33.18
CA LEU A 233 -41.17 34.86 -31.77
C LEU A 233 -42.04 33.70 -31.27
N GLN A 234 -43.33 33.67 -31.61
CA GLN A 234 -44.22 32.56 -31.28
C GLN A 234 -43.67 31.24 -31.84
N THR A 235 -43.23 31.24 -33.10
CA THR A 235 -42.62 30.05 -33.72
C THR A 235 -41.35 29.62 -32.99
N ILE A 236 -40.51 30.57 -32.56
CA ILE A 236 -39.32 30.29 -31.75
C ILE A 236 -39.71 29.67 -30.40
N LEU A 237 -40.72 30.21 -29.72
CA LEU A 237 -41.23 29.67 -28.46
C LEU A 237 -41.78 28.25 -28.64
N ASP A 238 -42.49 27.96 -29.73
CA ASP A 238 -43.00 26.62 -30.03
C ASP A 238 -41.87 25.58 -30.20
N TRP A 239 -40.72 25.99 -30.74
CA TRP A 239 -39.54 25.12 -30.85
C TRP A 239 -38.80 24.95 -29.52
N THR A 240 -38.68 26.02 -28.73
CA THR A 240 -37.81 26.10 -27.56
C THR A 240 -38.52 25.84 -26.23
N GLY A 241 -39.85 25.78 -26.22
CA GLY A 241 -40.66 25.71 -25.01
C GLY A 241 -40.43 26.89 -24.07
N GLY A 242 -39.98 28.03 -24.60
CA GLY A 242 -39.58 29.20 -23.82
C GLY A 242 -38.29 29.02 -23.03
N GLN A 243 -37.47 28.00 -23.29
CA GLN A 243 -36.21 27.83 -22.56
C GLN A 243 -35.31 29.06 -22.80
N PRO A 244 -34.89 29.80 -21.74
CA PRO A 244 -34.35 31.15 -21.92
C PRO A 244 -33.16 31.27 -22.86
N PHE A 245 -32.19 30.37 -22.70
CA PHE A 245 -30.98 30.37 -23.53
C PHE A 245 -31.26 30.05 -25.00
N LEU A 246 -32.04 29.01 -25.30
CA LEU A 246 -32.39 28.63 -26.67
C LEU A 246 -33.26 29.68 -27.34
N THR A 247 -34.19 30.30 -26.60
CA THR A 247 -35.05 31.37 -27.12
C THR A 247 -34.20 32.57 -27.53
N GLN A 248 -33.30 33.02 -26.66
CA GLN A 248 -32.32 34.08 -26.97
C GLN A 248 -31.40 33.67 -28.14
N LYS A 249 -30.89 32.44 -28.16
CA LYS A 249 -30.00 31.93 -29.21
C LYS A 249 -30.67 31.91 -30.57
N LEU A 250 -31.93 31.50 -30.67
CA LEU A 250 -32.67 31.52 -31.92
C LEU A 250 -33.02 32.95 -32.36
N CYS A 251 -33.42 33.83 -31.44
CA CYS A 251 -33.64 35.23 -31.79
C CYS A 251 -32.34 35.87 -32.34
N TRP A 252 -31.21 35.60 -31.70
CA TRP A 252 -29.89 36.01 -32.17
C TRP A 252 -29.54 35.44 -33.55
N LEU A 253 -29.77 34.15 -33.79
CA LEU A 253 -29.53 33.50 -35.08
C LEU A 253 -30.40 34.08 -36.21
N VAL A 254 -31.63 34.51 -35.89
CA VAL A 254 -32.49 35.24 -36.84
C VAL A 254 -31.85 36.57 -37.25
N THR A 255 -31.28 37.33 -36.31
CA THR A 255 -30.61 38.61 -36.64
C THR A 255 -29.36 38.47 -37.51
N ARG A 256 -28.81 37.25 -37.61
CA ARG A 256 -27.61 36.93 -38.40
C ARG A 256 -27.92 36.41 -39.80
N GLN A 257 -29.19 36.29 -40.17
CA GLN A 257 -29.56 35.88 -41.51
C GLN A 257 -29.24 36.99 -42.54
N ASN A 258 -28.77 36.59 -43.72
CA ASN A 258 -28.46 37.52 -44.81
C ASN A 258 -29.73 38.14 -45.45
N GLN A 259 -30.91 37.54 -45.24
CA GLN A 259 -32.17 38.00 -45.79
C GLN A 259 -33.24 38.06 -44.69
N PRO A 260 -34.09 39.11 -44.68
CA PRO A 260 -35.21 39.17 -43.76
C PRO A 260 -36.19 38.01 -43.94
N ILE A 261 -36.86 37.62 -42.86
CA ILE A 261 -37.92 36.60 -42.93
C ILE A 261 -39.23 37.28 -43.37
N PRO A 262 -39.76 36.95 -44.57
CA PRO A 262 -40.96 37.61 -45.08
C PRO A 262 -42.24 37.06 -44.44
N ALA A 263 -43.29 37.87 -44.46
CA ALA A 263 -44.61 37.47 -43.97
C ALA A 263 -45.12 36.19 -44.66
N GLY A 264 -45.60 35.21 -43.87
CA GLY A 264 -46.10 33.92 -44.35
C GLY A 264 -45.03 32.82 -44.52
N ALA A 265 -43.74 33.14 -44.35
CA ALA A 265 -42.64 32.16 -44.40
C ALA A 265 -42.00 31.87 -43.02
N GLU A 266 -42.54 32.43 -41.94
CA GLU A 266 -41.96 32.43 -40.59
C GLU A 266 -41.70 31.01 -40.09
N ALA A 267 -42.74 30.17 -40.10
CA ALA A 267 -42.67 28.79 -39.64
C ALA A 267 -41.61 27.97 -40.40
N GLN A 268 -41.57 28.13 -41.73
CA GLN A 268 -40.63 27.41 -42.59
C GLN A 268 -39.20 27.89 -42.35
N ARG A 269 -38.95 29.20 -42.30
CA ARG A 269 -37.62 29.78 -42.12
C ARG A 269 -37.04 29.51 -40.75
N VAL A 270 -37.84 29.60 -39.68
CA VAL A 270 -37.40 29.25 -38.33
C VAL A 270 -37.10 27.75 -38.23
N ALA A 271 -37.92 26.89 -38.82
CA ALA A 271 -37.65 25.45 -38.84
C ALA A 271 -36.36 25.11 -39.62
N GLU A 272 -36.12 25.78 -40.75
CA GLU A 272 -34.87 25.65 -41.52
C GLU A 272 -33.66 26.10 -40.70
N LEU A 273 -33.79 27.21 -39.96
CA LEU A 273 -32.75 27.73 -39.08
C LEU A 273 -32.42 26.75 -37.95
N VAL A 274 -33.45 26.26 -37.25
CA VAL A 274 -33.30 25.27 -36.17
C VAL A 274 -32.63 24.00 -36.71
N ARG A 275 -33.08 23.49 -37.88
CA ARG A 275 -32.48 22.30 -38.50
C ARG A 275 -30.99 22.52 -38.78
N THR A 276 -30.65 23.58 -39.49
CA THR A 276 -29.28 23.79 -40.01
C THR A 276 -28.28 24.23 -38.93
N GLN A 277 -28.72 25.03 -37.96
CA GLN A 277 -27.84 25.66 -36.96
C GLN A 277 -27.85 24.98 -35.58
N LEU A 278 -28.91 24.22 -35.24
CA LEU A 278 -29.03 23.59 -33.91
C LEU A 278 -29.12 22.07 -33.94
N ILE A 279 -29.68 21.45 -34.99
CA ILE A 279 -29.89 20.00 -35.04
C ILE A 279 -28.79 19.29 -35.86
N GLU A 280 -28.51 19.78 -37.07
CA GLU A 280 -27.51 19.17 -37.95
C GLU A 280 -26.11 19.41 -37.42
N ASN A 281 -25.32 18.34 -37.26
CA ASN A 281 -23.97 18.42 -36.69
C ASN A 281 -23.91 19.21 -35.38
N TRP A 282 -24.96 19.12 -34.55
CA TRP A 282 -25.11 19.92 -33.34
C TRP A 282 -23.88 19.81 -32.41
N GLU A 283 -23.23 18.65 -32.35
CA GLU A 283 -22.04 18.44 -31.50
C GLU A 283 -20.88 19.37 -31.85
N THR A 284 -20.73 19.78 -33.11
CA THR A 284 -19.65 20.69 -33.55
C THR A 284 -20.10 22.15 -33.64
N GLN A 285 -21.41 22.40 -33.69
CA GLN A 285 -21.99 23.73 -33.83
C GLN A 285 -22.53 24.32 -32.52
N ASP A 286 -22.49 23.58 -31.41
CA ASP A 286 -23.02 23.99 -30.11
C ASP A 286 -22.12 25.04 -29.43
N GLU A 287 -22.11 26.25 -29.98
CA GLU A 287 -21.45 27.44 -29.45
C GLU A 287 -22.46 28.59 -29.28
N PRO A 288 -22.53 29.25 -28.11
CA PRO A 288 -21.97 28.79 -26.84
C PRO A 288 -22.57 27.43 -26.42
N GLU A 289 -21.79 26.67 -25.64
CA GLU A 289 -22.14 25.30 -25.23
C GLU A 289 -23.41 25.22 -24.40
N HIS A 290 -24.30 24.30 -24.77
CA HIS A 290 -25.51 23.98 -24.03
C HIS A 290 -25.92 22.52 -24.23
N LEU A 291 -26.07 22.09 -25.48
CA LEU A 291 -26.44 20.73 -25.84
C LEU A 291 -25.36 19.73 -25.44
N ARG A 292 -24.08 20.06 -25.65
CA ARG A 292 -22.94 19.22 -25.23
C ARG A 292 -22.92 19.04 -23.72
N THR A 293 -23.25 20.08 -22.97
CA THR A 293 -23.37 20.01 -21.50
C THR A 293 -24.49 19.06 -21.07
N ILE A 294 -25.63 19.05 -21.76
CA ILE A 294 -26.73 18.10 -21.50
C ILE A 294 -26.25 16.66 -21.79
N ARG A 295 -25.65 16.41 -22.95
CA ARG A 295 -25.08 15.10 -23.31
C ARG A 295 -24.11 14.60 -22.25
N ASP A 296 -23.14 15.42 -21.88
CA ASP A 296 -22.08 15.02 -20.97
C ASP A 296 -22.63 14.73 -19.58
N ARG A 297 -23.69 15.41 -19.15
CA ARG A 297 -24.43 15.05 -17.93
C ARG A 297 -25.14 13.71 -18.04
N LEU A 298 -25.79 13.43 -19.16
CA LEU A 298 -26.48 12.14 -19.38
C LEU A 298 -25.51 10.95 -19.45
N LEU A 299 -24.32 11.14 -20.02
CA LEU A 299 -23.40 10.05 -20.34
C LEU A 299 -22.21 9.93 -19.39
N ARG A 300 -21.54 11.04 -19.07
CA ARG A 300 -20.24 11.04 -18.37
C ARG A 300 -20.37 11.33 -16.88
N HIS A 301 -21.26 12.24 -16.50
CA HIS A 301 -21.41 12.65 -15.10
C HIS A 301 -22.51 11.89 -14.36
N SER A 302 -23.33 11.11 -15.07
CA SER A 302 -24.34 10.26 -14.43
C SER A 302 -23.69 9.10 -13.70
N ARG A 303 -24.16 8.80 -12.48
CA ARG A 303 -23.73 7.61 -11.72
C ARG A 303 -24.19 6.31 -12.37
N ARG A 304 -25.30 6.37 -13.13
CA ARG A 304 -25.93 5.19 -13.78
C ARG A 304 -26.47 5.60 -15.15
N PRO A 305 -25.60 5.93 -16.12
CA PRO A 305 -26.01 6.50 -17.40
C PRO A 305 -26.98 5.59 -18.16
N GLU A 306 -26.81 4.26 -18.08
CA GLU A 306 -27.77 3.32 -18.69
C GLU A 306 -29.17 3.43 -18.09
N ARG A 307 -29.28 3.56 -16.77
CA ARG A 307 -30.59 3.61 -16.08
C ARG A 307 -31.28 4.94 -16.36
N LEU A 308 -30.50 6.03 -16.35
CA LEU A 308 -30.97 7.37 -16.69
C LEU A 308 -31.48 7.45 -18.14
N LEU A 309 -30.73 6.91 -19.10
CA LEU A 309 -31.12 6.86 -20.51
C LEU A 309 -32.36 5.99 -20.75
N ARG A 310 -32.50 4.84 -20.07
CA ARG A 310 -33.73 4.02 -20.16
C ARG A 310 -34.94 4.74 -19.59
N TYR A 311 -34.75 5.51 -18.52
CA TYR A 311 -35.82 6.34 -17.95
C TYR A 311 -36.26 7.40 -18.97
N TYR A 312 -35.30 8.14 -19.54
CA TYR A 312 -35.59 9.13 -20.58
C TYR A 312 -36.23 8.50 -21.83
N GLN A 313 -35.81 7.30 -22.23
CA GLN A 313 -36.45 6.53 -23.31
C GLN A 313 -37.93 6.25 -23.02
N THR A 314 -38.26 5.89 -21.77
CA THR A 314 -39.65 5.63 -21.34
C THR A 314 -40.49 6.92 -21.41
N LEU A 315 -39.90 8.05 -21.02
CA LEU A 315 -40.53 9.36 -21.09
C LEU A 315 -40.75 9.81 -22.54
N LEU A 316 -39.79 9.59 -23.45
CA LEU A 316 -39.98 9.78 -24.90
C LEU A 316 -41.05 8.86 -25.51
N GLN A 317 -41.35 7.72 -24.87
CA GLN A 317 -42.39 6.79 -25.30
C GLN A 317 -43.80 7.25 -24.95
N HIS A 318 -43.98 7.74 -23.73
CA HIS A 318 -45.30 8.08 -23.18
C HIS A 318 -45.62 9.58 -23.29
N GLY A 319 -44.65 10.42 -23.63
CA GLY A 319 -44.79 11.89 -23.73
C GLY A 319 -44.80 12.59 -22.37
N ALA A 320 -45.44 11.99 -21.36
CA ALA A 320 -45.40 12.43 -19.97
C ALA A 320 -45.50 11.25 -19.00
N VAL A 321 -44.87 11.36 -17.83
CA VAL A 321 -44.93 10.37 -16.74
C VAL A 321 -45.29 11.06 -15.42
N PRO A 322 -45.90 10.38 -14.43
CA PRO A 322 -46.16 10.98 -13.12
C PRO A 322 -44.86 11.47 -12.46
N ALA A 323 -44.87 12.69 -11.89
CA ALA A 323 -43.75 13.19 -11.11
C ALA A 323 -43.76 12.51 -9.74
N THR A 324 -42.77 11.65 -9.49
CA THR A 324 -42.61 10.88 -8.24
C THR A 324 -41.32 11.26 -7.51
N ASP A 325 -40.57 12.24 -8.04
CA ASP A 325 -39.27 12.71 -7.53
C ASP A 325 -38.28 11.57 -7.24
N SER A 326 -38.27 10.55 -8.12
CA SER A 326 -37.25 9.50 -8.04
C SER A 326 -35.87 10.07 -8.38
N SER A 327 -34.80 9.41 -7.92
CA SER A 327 -33.43 9.84 -8.19
C SER A 327 -33.14 10.10 -9.67
N GLU A 328 -33.70 9.28 -10.56
CA GLU A 328 -33.56 9.42 -12.01
C GLU A 328 -34.35 10.61 -12.57
N GLN A 329 -35.57 10.85 -12.05
CA GLN A 329 -36.37 12.00 -12.45
C GLN A 329 -35.66 13.29 -12.03
N THR A 330 -35.17 13.34 -10.80
CA THR A 330 -34.37 14.45 -10.28
C THR A 330 -33.14 14.71 -11.15
N GLU A 331 -32.34 13.67 -11.40
CA GLU A 331 -31.13 13.78 -12.22
C GLU A 331 -31.44 14.27 -13.64
N LEU A 332 -32.51 13.77 -14.27
CA LEU A 332 -32.97 14.25 -15.57
C LEU A 332 -33.43 15.72 -15.51
N ARG A 333 -34.19 16.13 -14.49
CA ARG A 333 -34.62 17.54 -14.32
C ARG A 333 -33.43 18.47 -14.21
N LEU A 334 -32.38 18.07 -13.48
CA LEU A 334 -31.15 18.87 -13.34
C LEU A 334 -30.34 19.00 -14.64
N THR A 335 -30.52 18.10 -15.61
CA THR A 335 -29.95 18.30 -16.95
C THR A 335 -30.64 19.44 -17.72
N GLY A 336 -31.88 19.79 -17.37
CA GLY A 336 -32.72 20.73 -18.13
C GLY A 336 -33.40 20.10 -19.35
N LEU A 337 -33.21 18.80 -19.59
CA LEU A 337 -33.83 18.08 -20.72
C LEU A 337 -35.35 17.89 -20.55
N VAL A 338 -35.80 17.81 -19.30
CA VAL A 338 -37.19 17.57 -18.92
C VAL A 338 -37.67 18.63 -17.93
N THR A 339 -38.96 18.91 -17.95
CA THR A 339 -39.63 19.84 -17.04
C THR A 339 -40.80 19.15 -16.34
N GLN A 340 -41.18 19.68 -15.17
CA GLN A 340 -42.32 19.22 -14.41
C GLN A 340 -43.44 20.25 -14.52
N GLN A 341 -44.61 19.82 -15.00
CA GLN A 341 -45.81 20.66 -15.11
C GLN A 341 -47.02 19.85 -14.63
N HIS A 342 -47.87 20.44 -13.79
CA HIS A 342 -49.10 19.83 -13.30
C HIS A 342 -48.93 18.41 -12.72
N GLY A 343 -47.86 18.18 -11.94
CA GLY A 343 -47.55 16.88 -11.34
C GLY A 343 -47.08 15.80 -12.32
N ARG A 344 -46.70 16.17 -13.55
CA ARG A 344 -46.15 15.26 -14.56
C ARG A 344 -44.80 15.74 -15.06
N LEU A 345 -43.91 14.80 -15.35
CA LEU A 345 -42.60 15.03 -15.95
C LEU A 345 -42.69 14.78 -17.46
N MET A 346 -42.21 15.73 -18.26
CA MET A 346 -42.26 15.67 -19.73
C MET A 346 -41.01 16.30 -20.37
N PRO A 347 -40.68 15.99 -21.65
CA PRO A 347 -39.58 16.66 -22.34
C PRO A 347 -39.81 18.17 -22.37
N PHE A 348 -38.76 18.96 -22.18
CA PHE A 348 -38.92 20.40 -22.03
C PHE A 348 -39.28 21.09 -23.35
N ASN A 349 -38.65 20.71 -24.47
CA ASN A 349 -38.95 21.33 -25.77
C ASN A 349 -38.64 20.43 -26.97
N ARG A 350 -39.11 20.89 -28.13
CA ARG A 350 -39.01 20.17 -29.40
C ARG A 350 -37.56 20.01 -29.88
N VAL A 351 -36.71 21.04 -29.70
CA VAL A 351 -35.28 20.96 -30.05
C VAL A 351 -34.62 19.79 -29.34
N TYR A 352 -34.79 19.67 -28.02
CA TYR A 352 -34.21 18.58 -27.24
C TYR A 352 -34.71 17.21 -27.67
N THR A 353 -36.02 17.05 -27.90
CA THR A 353 -36.57 15.75 -28.35
C THR A 353 -36.16 15.37 -29.76
N THR A 354 -35.74 16.34 -30.58
CA THR A 354 -35.24 16.08 -31.94
C THR A 354 -33.76 15.67 -31.94
N ILE A 355 -32.98 16.19 -30.99
CA ILE A 355 -31.54 15.89 -30.86
C ILE A 355 -31.30 14.65 -30.01
N PHE A 356 -31.87 14.63 -28.80
CA PHE A 356 -31.82 13.50 -27.87
C PHE A 356 -33.06 12.64 -28.10
N ASP A 357 -33.22 12.15 -29.32
CA ASP A 357 -34.38 11.36 -29.72
C ASP A 357 -34.24 9.87 -29.32
N ARG A 358 -35.22 9.05 -29.70
CA ARG A 358 -35.20 7.61 -29.38
C ARG A 358 -34.03 6.89 -30.07
N ALA A 359 -33.63 7.31 -31.27
CA ALA A 359 -32.54 6.69 -32.02
C ALA A 359 -31.19 6.98 -31.36
N TRP A 360 -30.96 8.24 -30.99
CA TRP A 360 -29.78 8.67 -30.24
C TRP A 360 -29.66 7.92 -28.91
N VAL A 361 -30.74 7.83 -28.13
CA VAL A 361 -30.73 7.08 -26.86
C VAL A 361 -30.42 5.59 -27.07
N ALA A 362 -31.00 4.96 -28.10
CA ALA A 362 -30.73 3.56 -28.42
C ALA A 362 -29.26 3.34 -28.82
N GLN A 363 -28.68 4.24 -29.61
CA GLN A 363 -27.27 4.21 -29.98
C GLN A 363 -26.36 4.31 -28.75
N GLN A 364 -26.61 5.27 -27.85
CA GLN A 364 -25.80 5.44 -26.64
C GLN A 364 -25.92 4.23 -25.70
N LEU A 365 -27.11 3.66 -25.53
CA LEU A 365 -27.29 2.42 -24.76
C LEU A 365 -26.53 1.23 -25.36
N GLN A 366 -26.42 1.15 -26.69
CA GLN A 366 -25.61 0.13 -27.35
C GLN A 366 -24.10 0.36 -27.12
N THR A 367 -23.63 1.60 -27.20
CA THR A 367 -22.24 1.96 -26.92
C THR A 367 -21.85 1.64 -25.49
N LEU A 368 -22.68 1.98 -24.49
CA LEU A 368 -22.45 1.64 -23.08
C LEU A 368 -22.41 0.13 -22.84
N ARG A 369 -23.27 -0.64 -23.53
CA ARG A 369 -23.24 -2.12 -23.50
C ARG A 369 -21.98 -2.71 -24.13
N GLN A 370 -21.45 -2.11 -25.19
CA GLN A 370 -20.20 -2.56 -25.82
C GLN A 370 -18.99 -2.23 -24.93
N GLN A 371 -18.94 -1.02 -24.36
CA GLN A 371 -17.90 -0.61 -23.43
C GLN A 371 -17.88 -1.47 -22.17
N SER A 372 -19.04 -1.81 -21.59
CA SER A 372 -19.11 -2.73 -20.44
C SER A 372 -18.70 -4.17 -20.77
N ARG A 373 -18.88 -4.63 -22.01
CA ARG A 373 -18.39 -5.94 -22.47
C ARG A 373 -16.87 -5.97 -22.69
N LEU A 374 -16.29 -4.86 -23.14
CA LEU A 374 -14.84 -4.70 -23.28
C LEU A 374 -14.16 -4.44 -21.91
N ALA A 375 -14.89 -3.84 -20.96
CA ALA A 375 -14.47 -3.61 -19.58
C ALA A 375 -14.67 -4.84 -18.68
N ALA A 376 -14.21 -6.03 -19.10
CA ALA A 376 -13.91 -7.11 -18.17
C ALA A 376 -12.40 -7.07 -17.85
N PRO A 377 -11.95 -6.25 -16.88
CA PRO A 377 -10.53 -5.91 -16.71
C PRO A 377 -9.79 -6.96 -15.85
N TRP A 378 -10.50 -7.99 -15.37
CA TRP A 378 -9.97 -8.86 -14.35
C TRP A 378 -9.27 -10.07 -14.95
N LEU A 379 -8.08 -10.37 -14.45
CA LEU A 379 -7.54 -11.73 -14.54
C LEU A 379 -8.51 -12.65 -13.77
N PRO A 380 -9.13 -13.66 -14.39
CA PRO A 380 -9.99 -14.59 -13.66
C PRO A 380 -9.19 -15.30 -12.56
N VAL A 381 -9.83 -15.61 -11.43
CA VAL A 381 -9.18 -16.21 -10.23
C VAL A 381 -8.32 -17.41 -10.62
N TRP A 382 -8.84 -18.28 -11.49
CA TRP A 382 -8.16 -19.51 -11.91
C TRP A 382 -6.84 -19.23 -12.65
N GLN A 383 -6.72 -18.12 -13.38
CA GLN A 383 -5.46 -17.73 -14.03
C GLN A 383 -4.42 -17.25 -13.01
N ALA A 384 -4.85 -16.53 -11.97
CA ALA A 384 -3.96 -16.14 -10.87
C ALA A 384 -3.50 -17.37 -10.07
N VAL A 385 -4.42 -18.30 -9.76
CA VAL A 385 -4.09 -19.56 -9.10
C VAL A 385 -3.14 -20.39 -9.95
N ALA A 386 -3.41 -20.53 -11.26
CA ALA A 386 -2.53 -21.25 -12.18
C ALA A 386 -1.13 -20.62 -12.26
N ALA A 387 -1.03 -19.29 -12.29
CA ALA A 387 0.24 -18.56 -12.25
C ALA A 387 1.00 -18.79 -10.92
N GLY A 388 0.27 -18.83 -9.80
CA GLY A 388 0.84 -19.14 -8.49
C GLY A 388 1.40 -20.57 -8.45
N VAL A 389 0.60 -21.55 -8.86
CA VAL A 389 1.00 -22.97 -8.89
C VAL A 389 2.19 -23.20 -9.82
N SER A 390 2.18 -22.63 -11.04
CA SER A 390 3.29 -22.79 -11.98
C SER A 390 4.59 -22.18 -11.45
N SER A 391 4.52 -21.02 -10.80
CA SER A 391 5.67 -20.36 -10.18
C SER A 391 6.23 -21.18 -9.01
N VAL A 392 5.36 -21.74 -8.16
CA VAL A 392 5.77 -22.63 -7.07
C VAL A 392 6.44 -23.89 -7.62
N LEU A 393 5.84 -24.55 -8.61
CA LEU A 393 6.43 -25.75 -9.23
C LEU A 393 7.79 -25.45 -9.85
N PHE A 394 7.94 -24.29 -10.50
CA PHE A 394 9.22 -23.84 -11.04
C PHE A 394 10.27 -23.66 -9.94
N VAL A 395 9.94 -22.96 -8.85
CA VAL A 395 10.85 -22.77 -7.72
C VAL A 395 11.24 -24.10 -7.08
N LEU A 396 10.28 -25.01 -6.88
CA LEU A 396 10.54 -26.34 -6.34
C LEU A 396 11.44 -27.18 -7.26
N ALA A 397 11.25 -27.09 -8.58
CA ALA A 397 12.10 -27.77 -9.55
C ALA A 397 13.55 -27.24 -9.47
N VAL A 398 13.74 -25.92 -9.50
CA VAL A 398 15.06 -25.28 -9.38
C VAL A 398 15.72 -25.66 -8.04
N ARG A 399 14.95 -25.70 -6.95
CA ARG A 399 15.41 -26.15 -5.63
C ARG A 399 15.82 -27.62 -5.61
N SER A 400 15.02 -28.52 -6.21
CA SER A 400 15.33 -29.96 -6.27
C SER A 400 16.59 -30.28 -7.06
N LEU A 401 16.95 -29.44 -8.02
CA LEU A 401 18.20 -29.54 -8.80
C LEU A 401 19.42 -29.01 -8.02
N GLY A 402 19.25 -28.50 -6.80
CA GLY A 402 20.33 -27.93 -5.99
C GLY A 402 20.79 -26.54 -6.43
N LEU A 403 20.15 -25.93 -7.43
CA LEU A 403 20.56 -24.62 -7.97
C LEU A 403 20.38 -23.48 -6.95
N LEU A 404 19.49 -23.63 -5.96
CA LEU A 404 19.30 -22.66 -4.89
C LEU A 404 20.20 -22.90 -3.67
N GLN A 405 20.87 -24.05 -3.55
CA GLN A 405 21.60 -24.46 -2.34
C GLN A 405 22.60 -23.39 -1.89
N GLY A 406 23.43 -22.87 -2.80
CA GLY A 406 24.43 -21.86 -2.45
C GLY A 406 23.83 -20.59 -1.84
N LEU A 407 22.72 -20.11 -2.39
CA LEU A 407 22.04 -18.91 -1.87
C LEU A 407 21.28 -19.20 -0.57
N GLU A 408 20.69 -20.40 -0.42
CA GLU A 408 20.05 -20.82 0.83
C GLU A 408 21.07 -20.91 1.98
N LEU A 409 22.27 -21.45 1.72
CA LEU A 409 23.36 -21.52 2.70
C LEU A 409 23.91 -20.13 3.05
N GLN A 410 24.03 -19.23 2.07
CA GLN A 410 24.39 -17.83 2.36
C GLN A 410 23.33 -17.12 3.21
N THR A 411 22.04 -17.38 2.95
CA THR A 411 20.93 -16.85 3.75
C THR A 411 21.02 -17.36 5.19
N TYR A 412 21.30 -18.66 5.37
CA TYR A 412 21.54 -19.26 6.68
C TYR A 412 22.74 -18.61 7.39
N ASP A 413 23.88 -18.44 6.71
CA ASP A 413 25.08 -17.82 7.29
C ASP A 413 24.80 -16.38 7.74
N GLN A 414 24.04 -15.62 6.94
CA GLN A 414 23.68 -14.25 7.27
C GLN A 414 22.75 -14.18 8.47
N MET A 415 21.79 -15.10 8.58
CA MET A 415 20.93 -15.19 9.77
C MET A 415 21.74 -15.59 11.01
N MET A 416 22.70 -16.51 10.87
CA MET A 416 23.62 -16.87 11.96
C MET A 416 24.47 -15.67 12.42
N ARG A 417 24.86 -14.77 11.51
CA ARG A 417 25.58 -13.53 11.83
C ARG A 417 24.74 -12.52 12.62
N TRP A 418 23.43 -12.47 12.36
CA TRP A 418 22.52 -11.54 13.04
C TRP A 418 22.13 -11.95 14.44
N ARG A 419 22.44 -13.19 14.83
CA ARG A 419 22.08 -13.70 16.15
C ARG A 419 22.65 -12.82 17.28
N PRO A 420 21.92 -12.70 18.40
CA PRO A 420 22.45 -12.06 19.59
C PRO A 420 23.77 -12.68 20.03
N VAL A 421 24.66 -11.86 20.59
CA VAL A 421 25.95 -12.32 21.10
C VAL A 421 25.71 -13.33 22.22
N GLU A 422 26.22 -14.53 22.03
CA GLU A 422 26.23 -15.62 22.99
C GLU A 422 27.60 -15.65 23.69
N PRO A 423 27.64 -15.72 25.04
CA PRO A 423 28.89 -15.75 25.79
C PRO A 423 29.69 -17.02 25.50
N SER A 424 30.98 -16.93 25.81
CA SER A 424 31.91 -18.05 25.74
C SER A 424 31.48 -19.16 26.72
N ASP A 425 31.86 -20.41 26.42
CA ASP A 425 31.61 -21.54 27.30
C ASP A 425 32.74 -21.67 28.31
N ASP A 426 32.48 -21.28 29.56
CA ASP A 426 33.46 -21.33 30.65
C ASP A 426 33.96 -22.74 30.95
N ARG A 427 33.29 -23.80 30.46
CA ARG A 427 33.75 -25.19 30.61
C ARG A 427 34.95 -25.53 29.75
N VAL A 428 35.36 -24.64 28.84
CA VAL A 428 36.30 -24.94 27.77
C VAL A 428 37.54 -24.06 27.83
N LEU A 429 38.70 -24.72 27.87
CA LEU A 429 40.01 -24.11 27.72
C LEU A 429 40.68 -24.67 26.47
N VAL A 430 41.22 -23.78 25.63
CA VAL A 430 42.07 -24.14 24.50
C VAL A 430 43.50 -23.70 24.78
N ILE A 431 44.42 -24.66 24.77
CA ILE A 431 45.86 -24.41 24.80
C ILE A 431 46.34 -24.36 23.36
N THR A 432 46.80 -23.19 22.92
CA THR A 432 47.29 -23.01 21.55
C THR A 432 48.81 -23.14 21.49
N VAL A 433 49.29 -23.75 20.40
CA VAL A 433 50.71 -23.81 20.07
C VAL A 433 50.95 -22.93 18.85
N SER A 434 51.53 -21.76 19.07
CA SER A 434 51.91 -20.83 18.00
C SER A 434 53.34 -21.09 17.52
N GLU A 435 53.75 -20.45 16.42
CA GLU A 435 55.14 -20.46 15.95
C GLU A 435 56.14 -19.98 17.02
N ALA A 436 55.74 -19.03 17.88
CA ALA A 436 56.58 -18.58 18.98
C ALA A 436 56.77 -19.67 20.05
N ASP A 437 55.74 -20.48 20.29
CA ASP A 437 55.81 -21.61 21.21
C ASP A 437 56.66 -22.77 20.65
N ILE A 438 56.66 -22.95 19.32
CA ILE A 438 57.53 -23.89 18.61
C ILE A 438 59.00 -23.51 18.84
N GLN A 439 59.35 -22.23 18.62
CA GLN A 439 60.70 -21.71 18.85
C GLN A 439 61.09 -21.75 20.33
N TYR A 440 60.14 -21.54 21.25
CA TYR A 440 60.41 -21.63 22.69
C TYR A 440 60.82 -23.04 23.13
N GLN A 441 60.19 -24.09 22.56
CA GLN A 441 60.59 -25.48 22.81
C GLN A 441 62.02 -25.76 22.31
N ASP A 442 62.40 -25.19 21.15
CA ASP A 442 63.76 -25.34 20.60
C ASP A 442 64.82 -24.67 21.48
N GLN A 443 64.49 -23.49 22.03
CA GLN A 443 65.36 -22.79 22.98
C GLN A 443 65.57 -23.58 24.28
N LEU A 444 64.60 -24.40 24.67
CA LEU A 444 64.72 -25.31 25.82
C LEU A 444 65.46 -26.62 25.48
N GLY A 445 65.88 -26.81 24.22
CA GLY A 445 66.60 -28.01 23.78
C GLY A 445 65.72 -29.26 23.70
N MET A 446 64.40 -29.11 23.55
CA MET A 446 63.48 -30.23 23.44
C MET A 446 63.54 -30.83 22.03
N GLU A 447 63.78 -32.14 21.92
CA GLU A 447 63.73 -32.82 20.63
C GLU A 447 62.28 -32.93 20.13
N ARG A 448 61.99 -32.27 19.01
CA ARG A 448 60.66 -32.26 18.38
C ARG A 448 60.62 -33.08 17.10
N ARG A 449 59.46 -33.71 16.86
CA ARG A 449 59.02 -34.23 15.56
C ARG A 449 57.65 -33.62 15.27
N GLY A 450 57.60 -32.60 14.42
CA GLY A 450 56.43 -31.74 14.26
C GLY A 450 56.38 -30.59 15.27
N SER A 451 55.21 -29.98 15.47
CA SER A 451 55.08 -28.71 16.20
C SER A 451 55.05 -28.82 17.73
N LEU A 452 54.92 -30.03 18.29
CA LEU A 452 54.86 -30.27 19.73
C LEU A 452 55.84 -31.39 20.13
N ALA A 453 56.72 -31.13 21.10
CA ALA A 453 57.65 -32.13 21.63
C ALA A 453 56.94 -33.09 22.60
N ASP A 454 57.33 -34.37 22.61
CA ASP A 454 56.86 -35.31 23.64
C ASP A 454 57.22 -34.84 25.06
N GLN A 455 58.41 -34.24 25.22
CA GLN A 455 58.86 -33.65 26.49
C GLN A 455 57.98 -32.46 26.92
N ALA A 456 57.58 -31.61 25.95
CA ALA A 456 56.71 -30.47 26.22
C ALA A 456 55.31 -30.96 26.60
N LEU A 457 54.75 -31.93 25.87
CA LEU A 457 53.46 -32.52 26.18
C LEU A 457 53.45 -33.17 27.57
N LEU A 458 54.48 -33.94 27.91
CA LEU A 458 54.61 -34.54 29.25
C LEU A 458 54.61 -33.45 30.35
N GLN A 459 55.40 -32.40 30.18
CA GLN A 459 55.44 -31.28 31.13
C GLN A 459 54.10 -30.55 31.23
N VAL A 460 53.42 -30.30 30.11
CA VAL A 460 52.08 -29.70 30.11
C VAL A 460 51.10 -30.56 30.90
N LEU A 461 51.06 -31.87 30.63
CA LEU A 461 50.16 -32.79 31.34
C LEU A 461 50.46 -32.83 32.84
N ASP A 462 51.72 -32.76 33.25
CA ASP A 462 52.12 -32.70 34.65
C ASP A 462 51.78 -31.37 35.33
N ARG A 463 51.76 -30.26 34.59
CA ARG A 463 51.28 -28.96 35.08
C ARG A 463 49.76 -28.88 35.19
N LEU A 464 49.04 -29.57 34.31
CA LEU A 464 47.57 -29.60 34.33
C LEU A 464 47.03 -30.56 35.40
N ALA A 465 47.73 -31.68 35.65
CA ALA A 465 47.24 -32.75 36.53
C ALA A 465 46.84 -32.31 37.96
N PRO A 466 47.59 -31.44 38.68
CA PRO A 466 47.20 -30.96 40.00
C PRO A 466 45.86 -30.22 40.01
N HIS A 467 45.45 -29.68 38.87
CA HIS A 467 44.21 -28.93 38.72
C HIS A 467 43.03 -29.80 38.24
N GLN A 468 43.21 -31.12 38.07
CA GLN A 468 42.13 -32.08 37.76
C GLN A 468 41.24 -31.66 36.57
N PRO A 469 41.79 -31.53 35.34
CA PRO A 469 40.97 -31.34 34.15
C PRO A 469 40.02 -32.52 33.96
N ARG A 470 38.79 -32.23 33.53
CA ARG A 470 37.77 -33.25 33.35
C ARG A 470 38.06 -34.14 32.15
N VAL A 471 38.53 -33.54 31.06
CA VAL A 471 38.99 -34.22 29.85
C VAL A 471 40.10 -33.39 29.20
N VAL A 472 41.11 -34.08 28.65
CA VAL A 472 42.22 -33.48 27.90
C VAL A 472 42.21 -34.08 26.49
N GLY A 473 41.88 -33.26 25.49
CA GLY A 473 41.95 -33.65 24.09
C GLY A 473 43.21 -33.10 23.43
N LEU A 474 43.90 -33.93 22.65
CA LEU A 474 45.10 -33.54 21.92
C LEU A 474 44.81 -33.54 20.42
N ASP A 475 44.68 -32.34 19.84
CA ASP A 475 44.52 -32.11 18.41
C ASP A 475 45.91 -31.97 17.73
N PHE A 476 46.75 -32.99 17.95
CA PHE A 476 48.05 -33.16 17.31
C PHE A 476 48.19 -34.59 16.83
N TYR A 477 48.63 -34.72 15.58
CA TYR A 477 48.94 -36.01 14.99
C TYR A 477 50.27 -36.52 15.54
N HIS A 478 50.25 -37.78 16.00
CA HIS A 478 51.41 -38.45 16.53
C HIS A 478 51.45 -39.87 15.95
N ASP A 479 51.95 -39.98 14.73
CA ASP A 479 52.02 -41.21 13.92
C ASP A 479 53.33 -41.99 14.11
N PHE A 480 54.13 -41.61 15.09
CA PHE A 480 55.42 -42.22 15.43
C PHE A 480 55.43 -42.76 16.87
N PRO A 481 56.42 -43.58 17.26
CA PRO A 481 56.52 -44.07 18.63
C PRO A 481 56.66 -42.93 19.66
N LEU A 482 55.83 -42.97 20.71
CA LEU A 482 55.87 -42.06 21.86
C LEU A 482 57.12 -42.32 22.72
N LEU A 483 57.63 -41.29 23.41
CA LEU A 483 58.59 -41.47 24.50
C LEU A 483 58.01 -42.42 25.56
N PRO A 484 58.78 -43.40 26.08
CA PRO A 484 58.26 -44.42 27.01
C PRO A 484 57.58 -43.82 28.27
N GLU A 485 58.12 -42.72 28.80
CA GLU A 485 57.55 -42.00 29.95
C GLU A 485 56.19 -41.39 29.61
N LEU A 486 56.07 -40.76 28.43
CA LEU A 486 54.83 -40.19 27.93
C LEU A 486 53.80 -41.29 27.63
N GLU A 487 54.19 -42.39 27.00
CA GLU A 487 53.28 -43.52 26.73
C GLU A 487 52.69 -44.09 28.04
N SER A 488 53.53 -44.31 29.05
CA SER A 488 53.11 -44.75 30.38
C SER A 488 52.12 -43.76 31.01
N ARG A 489 52.42 -42.46 30.93
CA ARG A 489 51.56 -41.38 31.43
C ARG A 489 50.20 -41.39 30.73
N LEU A 490 50.17 -41.40 29.40
CA LEU A 490 48.95 -41.38 28.60
C LEU A 490 48.12 -42.66 28.78
N ARG A 491 48.74 -43.82 28.99
CA ARG A 491 48.02 -45.06 29.34
C ARG A 491 47.29 -44.92 30.67
N SER A 492 47.92 -44.32 31.67
CA SER A 492 47.31 -44.10 33.01
C SER A 492 46.16 -43.09 33.01
N MET A 493 46.12 -42.16 32.05
CA MET A 493 45.10 -41.10 31.99
C MET A 493 43.84 -41.53 31.23
N ASN A 494 42.78 -41.89 31.94
CA ASN A 494 41.49 -42.27 31.32
C ASN A 494 40.75 -41.10 30.66
N ASN A 495 41.05 -39.87 31.08
CA ASN A 495 40.46 -38.64 30.58
C ASN A 495 41.24 -38.01 29.41
N PHE A 496 42.18 -38.74 28.79
CA PHE A 496 42.95 -38.28 27.64
C PHE A 496 42.42 -38.84 26.32
N VAL A 497 42.27 -37.97 25.32
CA VAL A 497 41.71 -38.30 23.99
C VAL A 497 42.75 -37.94 22.90
N PRO A 498 43.43 -38.93 22.30
CA PRO A 498 44.28 -38.73 21.12
C PRO A 498 43.48 -38.72 19.81
N VAL A 499 44.13 -38.31 18.72
CA VAL A 499 43.52 -38.16 17.39
C VAL A 499 44.15 -39.04 16.29
N CYS A 500 43.39 -39.26 15.22
CA CYS A 500 43.82 -39.80 13.92
C CYS A 500 42.98 -39.21 12.78
N VAL A 501 43.30 -39.52 11.52
CA VAL A 501 42.55 -39.02 10.34
C VAL A 501 42.14 -40.17 9.43
N ILE A 502 40.87 -40.22 9.04
CA ILE A 502 40.32 -41.25 8.15
C ILE A 502 40.59 -40.90 6.67
N ALA A 503 40.48 -39.62 6.30
CA ALA A 503 40.74 -39.05 4.97
C ALA A 503 39.76 -39.46 3.86
N GLU A 504 38.45 -39.26 4.09
CA GLU A 504 37.41 -39.44 3.06
C GLU A 504 36.77 -38.13 2.57
N THR A 505 37.22 -36.97 3.05
CA THR A 505 36.62 -35.65 2.73
C THR A 505 37.28 -34.96 1.52
N LYS A 506 36.45 -34.33 0.67
CA LYS A 506 36.72 -33.84 -0.71
C LYS A 506 37.96 -32.94 -0.98
N ASP A 507 38.66 -32.42 0.02
CA ASP A 507 39.53 -31.24 -0.14
C ASP A 507 41.04 -31.49 -0.01
N VAL A 508 41.51 -32.70 -0.26
CA VAL A 508 42.97 -32.90 -0.46
C VAL A 508 43.18 -33.62 -1.79
N GLU A 509 43.97 -33.00 -2.69
CA GLU A 509 44.43 -33.61 -3.96
C GLU A 509 45.06 -35.00 -3.76
N THR A 510 45.46 -35.31 -2.52
CA THR A 510 45.75 -36.66 -2.02
C THR A 510 45.10 -36.83 -0.64
N PRO A 511 44.04 -37.64 -0.45
CA PRO A 511 43.53 -37.90 0.89
C PRO A 511 44.62 -38.56 1.75
N ILE A 512 45.16 -37.81 2.71
CA ILE A 512 46.22 -38.29 3.61
C ILE A 512 45.55 -38.83 4.87
N SER A 513 45.40 -40.15 4.96
CA SER A 513 45.00 -40.80 6.21
C SER A 513 46.21 -40.85 7.16
N ILE A 514 46.02 -40.37 8.38
CA ILE A 514 47.07 -40.28 9.40
C ILE A 514 46.77 -41.32 10.48
N PRO A 515 47.72 -42.24 10.77
CA PRO A 515 47.46 -43.33 11.69
C PRO A 515 47.40 -42.86 13.14
N ALA A 516 46.73 -43.66 13.97
CA ALA A 516 46.64 -43.42 15.40
C ALA A 516 47.99 -43.61 16.11
N PRO A 517 48.22 -42.94 17.26
CA PRO A 517 49.43 -43.12 18.03
C PRO A 517 49.60 -44.58 18.48
N PRO A 518 50.76 -45.19 18.22
CA PRO A 518 50.99 -46.60 18.54
C PRO A 518 50.93 -46.81 20.06
N GLY A 519 50.35 -47.94 20.48
CA GLY A 519 50.34 -48.36 21.89
C GLY A 519 49.25 -47.73 22.77
N LEU A 520 48.38 -46.85 22.26
CA LEU A 520 47.25 -46.30 23.01
C LEU A 520 45.93 -47.08 22.79
N PRO A 521 45.00 -47.10 23.77
CA PRO A 521 43.71 -47.77 23.64
C PRO A 521 42.79 -47.11 22.59
N THR A 522 42.28 -47.92 21.66
CA THR A 522 41.43 -47.46 20.54
C THR A 522 40.09 -46.85 20.97
N HIS A 523 39.53 -47.25 22.11
CA HIS A 523 38.24 -46.74 22.58
C HIS A 523 38.30 -45.27 23.06
N ARG A 524 39.51 -44.72 23.28
CA ARG A 524 39.75 -43.29 23.62
C ARG A 524 40.08 -42.43 22.41
N LEU A 525 40.29 -43.05 21.25
CA LEU A 525 40.71 -42.39 20.02
C LEU A 525 39.51 -41.74 19.32
N GLY A 526 39.72 -40.55 18.74
CA GLY A 526 38.73 -39.90 17.89
C GLY A 526 39.34 -39.34 16.60
N PHE A 527 38.59 -39.38 15.49
CA PHE A 527 39.06 -38.80 14.23
C PHE A 527 38.77 -37.30 14.12
N THR A 528 39.60 -36.52 13.42
CA THR A 528 39.50 -35.04 13.33
C THR A 528 38.92 -34.52 12.02
N ASP A 529 38.54 -35.40 11.08
CA ASP A 529 37.96 -35.01 9.78
C ASP A 529 36.81 -33.99 9.91
N PHE A 530 36.85 -32.94 9.08
CA PHE A 530 35.79 -31.91 9.00
C PHE A 530 34.86 -32.15 7.82
N ALA A 531 33.55 -31.99 8.05
CA ALA A 531 32.57 -31.91 6.96
C ALA A 531 32.56 -30.49 6.36
N VAL A 532 33.48 -30.27 5.41
CA VAL A 532 33.63 -28.99 4.68
C VAL A 532 32.61 -28.92 3.54
N ASP A 533 31.86 -27.82 3.47
CA ASP A 533 30.96 -27.54 2.36
C ASP A 533 31.74 -27.00 1.14
N SER A 534 31.13 -27.05 -0.05
CA SER A 534 31.76 -26.62 -1.31
C SER A 534 32.23 -25.16 -1.35
N ASP A 535 31.81 -24.33 -0.38
CA ASP A 535 32.27 -22.95 -0.19
C ASP A 535 33.30 -22.80 0.94
N TYR A 536 33.97 -23.89 1.32
CA TYR A 536 35.02 -23.98 2.34
C TYR A 536 34.59 -23.56 3.75
N ARG A 537 33.29 -23.69 4.06
CA ARG A 537 32.76 -23.48 5.42
C ARG A 537 32.39 -24.78 6.09
N VAL A 538 32.62 -24.84 7.40
CA VAL A 538 32.23 -25.96 8.25
C VAL A 538 30.91 -25.59 8.92
N ARG A 539 29.79 -26.08 8.36
CA ARG A 539 28.45 -25.95 8.95
C ARG A 539 27.97 -27.24 9.62
N ARG A 540 28.64 -28.34 9.30
CA ARG A 540 28.32 -29.70 9.67
C ARG A 540 29.48 -30.27 10.48
N GLN A 541 29.17 -31.12 11.44
CA GLN A 541 30.17 -31.92 12.16
C GLN A 541 29.88 -33.40 11.98
N LEU A 542 30.95 -34.19 11.92
CA LEU A 542 30.90 -35.64 11.93
C LEU A 542 30.86 -36.12 13.38
N LEU A 543 29.96 -37.06 13.66
CA LEU A 543 29.89 -37.77 14.96
C LEU A 543 30.45 -39.19 14.84
N GLY A 544 30.33 -39.81 13.67
CA GLY A 544 30.94 -41.10 13.41
C GLY A 544 31.05 -41.41 11.92
N MET A 545 32.01 -42.27 11.56
CA MET A 545 32.33 -42.69 10.20
C MET A 545 32.84 -44.13 10.20
N ASP A 546 32.89 -44.75 9.01
CA ASP A 546 33.50 -46.06 8.85
C ASP A 546 35.01 -46.00 9.13
N ARG A 547 35.51 -47.06 9.78
CA ARG A 547 36.91 -47.13 10.23
C ARG A 547 37.83 -47.35 9.03
N SER A 548 39.01 -46.72 9.06
CA SER A 548 40.08 -47.02 8.10
C SER A 548 41.18 -47.90 8.72
N GLN A 549 42.07 -48.42 7.89
CA GLN A 549 43.22 -49.18 8.36
C GLN A 549 44.15 -48.34 9.25
N ALA A 550 44.27 -47.04 8.97
CA ALA A 550 45.11 -46.12 9.75
C ALA A 550 44.38 -45.58 11.00
N CYS A 551 43.07 -45.35 10.93
CA CYS A 551 42.28 -44.78 12.01
C CYS A 551 41.18 -45.77 12.46
N PRO A 552 41.45 -46.62 13.49
CA PRO A 552 40.58 -47.74 13.89
C PRO A 552 39.35 -47.32 14.71
N THR A 553 39.09 -46.02 14.87
CA THR A 553 37.93 -45.49 15.59
C THR A 553 36.84 -45.10 14.60
N SER A 554 35.58 -45.30 15.01
CA SER A 554 34.40 -44.85 14.25
C SER A 554 33.76 -43.62 14.87
N ARG A 555 34.39 -43.02 15.89
CA ARG A 555 33.88 -41.84 16.59
C ARG A 555 34.79 -40.66 16.33
N SER A 556 34.19 -39.50 16.12
CA SER A 556 34.93 -38.26 15.95
C SER A 556 35.55 -37.79 17.27
N PHE A 557 36.59 -36.96 17.16
CA PHE A 557 37.32 -36.38 18.29
C PHE A 557 36.41 -35.56 19.21
N ASN A 558 35.63 -34.64 18.64
CA ASN A 558 34.63 -33.84 19.36
C ASN A 558 33.59 -34.70 20.12
N LEU A 559 33.11 -35.80 19.53
CA LEU A 559 32.21 -36.73 20.21
C LEU A 559 32.90 -37.45 21.37
N GLN A 560 34.12 -37.95 21.16
CA GLN A 560 34.87 -38.66 22.21
C GLN A 560 35.18 -37.76 23.40
N VAL A 561 35.60 -36.52 23.15
CA VAL A 561 35.81 -35.52 24.20
C VAL A 561 34.51 -35.25 24.96
N ALA A 562 33.39 -35.05 24.26
CA ALA A 562 32.09 -34.80 24.90
C ALA A 562 31.62 -36.00 25.74
N LEU A 563 31.76 -37.24 25.23
CA LEU A 563 31.39 -38.44 25.97
C LEU A 563 32.22 -38.62 27.24
N ARG A 564 33.53 -38.32 27.20
CA ARG A 564 34.39 -38.37 28.39
C ARG A 564 34.06 -37.31 29.42
N TYR A 565 33.70 -36.11 28.96
CA TYR A 565 33.20 -35.07 29.85
C TYR A 565 31.90 -35.52 30.55
N LEU A 566 30.96 -36.07 29.79
CA LEU A 566 29.62 -36.47 30.25
C LEU A 566 29.62 -37.78 31.07
N GLU A 567 30.65 -38.61 30.97
CA GLU A 567 30.77 -39.87 31.73
C GLU A 567 30.66 -39.66 33.25
N GLN A 568 31.21 -38.55 33.76
CA GLN A 568 31.09 -38.19 35.18
C GLN A 568 29.67 -37.78 35.61
N GLU A 569 28.81 -37.38 34.68
CA GLU A 569 27.38 -37.14 34.94
C GLU A 569 26.52 -38.41 34.76
N GLY A 570 27.15 -39.56 34.45
CA GLY A 570 26.45 -40.80 34.15
C GLY A 570 25.69 -40.78 32.81
N ILE A 571 26.03 -39.84 31.92
CA ILE A 571 25.36 -39.68 30.63
C ILE A 571 26.11 -40.50 29.57
N THR A 572 25.40 -41.46 28.95
CA THR A 572 25.96 -42.35 27.92
C THR A 572 25.30 -42.14 26.56
N LEU A 573 26.03 -42.46 25.49
CA LEU A 573 25.50 -42.53 24.13
C LEU A 573 24.72 -43.84 23.91
N GLN A 574 23.52 -43.74 23.36
CA GLN A 574 22.70 -44.89 22.96
C GLN A 574 22.30 -44.75 21.49
N PHE A 575 22.42 -45.82 20.72
CA PHE A 575 21.91 -45.87 19.35
C PHE A 575 20.45 -46.31 19.41
N LEU A 576 19.53 -45.51 18.86
CA LEU A 576 18.10 -45.84 18.79
C LEU A 576 17.80 -46.61 17.51
N ASP A 577 18.29 -46.09 16.39
CA ASP A 577 18.25 -46.68 15.06
C ASP A 577 19.43 -46.13 14.22
N ASP A 578 19.50 -46.48 12.94
CA ASP A 578 20.59 -46.08 12.04
C ASP A 578 20.67 -44.55 11.81
N HIS A 579 19.58 -43.81 12.06
CA HIS A 579 19.45 -42.39 11.80
C HIS A 579 19.29 -41.53 13.06
N HIS A 580 19.21 -42.15 14.25
CA HIS A 580 18.99 -41.45 15.51
C HIS A 580 19.87 -42.00 16.64
N ILE A 581 20.59 -41.08 17.27
CA ILE A 581 21.34 -41.37 18.50
C ILE A 581 20.74 -40.57 19.66
N ARG A 582 20.78 -41.15 20.86
CA ARG A 582 20.36 -40.50 22.11
C ARG A 582 21.59 -40.21 22.95
N LEU A 583 21.72 -38.95 23.37
CA LEU A 583 22.73 -38.49 24.31
C LEU A 583 22.02 -37.94 25.55
N GLY A 584 22.01 -38.72 26.63
CA GLY A 584 21.22 -38.42 27.82
C GLY A 584 19.72 -38.43 27.51
N LYS A 585 19.06 -37.28 27.61
CA LYS A 585 17.63 -37.12 27.27
C LYS A 585 17.40 -36.60 25.85
N THR A 586 18.45 -36.15 25.16
CA THR A 586 18.36 -35.49 23.87
C THR A 586 18.49 -36.50 22.73
N ILE A 587 17.60 -36.41 21.75
CA ILE A 587 17.67 -37.19 20.51
C ILE A 587 18.35 -36.34 19.46
N ILE A 588 19.38 -36.90 18.84
CA ILE A 588 20.19 -36.25 17.82
C ILE A 588 19.89 -36.96 16.48
N PRO A 589 19.19 -36.30 15.54
CA PRO A 589 18.90 -36.87 14.23
C PRO A 589 20.10 -36.73 13.29
N GLU A 590 20.30 -37.72 12.44
CA GLU A 590 21.25 -37.65 11.32
C GLU A 590 20.81 -36.60 10.30
N LEU A 591 21.76 -35.83 9.79
CA LEU A 591 21.53 -34.85 8.75
C LEU A 591 21.07 -35.51 7.45
N GLN A 592 19.81 -35.26 7.10
CA GLN A 592 19.22 -35.80 5.87
C GLN A 592 19.82 -35.13 4.61
N PRO A 593 19.87 -35.81 3.46
CA PRO A 593 20.43 -35.24 2.22
C PRO A 593 19.74 -33.96 1.75
N THR A 594 18.45 -33.81 2.10
CA THR A 594 17.59 -32.67 1.76
C THR A 594 17.31 -31.74 2.95
N ALA A 595 18.06 -31.87 4.05
CA ALA A 595 17.86 -31.09 5.27
C ALA A 595 18.02 -29.59 5.03
N GLY A 596 16.97 -28.81 5.29
CA GLY A 596 16.97 -27.37 5.06
C GLY A 596 17.31 -27.03 3.61
N GLY A 597 18.33 -26.20 3.40
CA GLY A 597 18.81 -25.80 2.07
C GLY A 597 19.75 -26.80 1.38
N TYR A 598 20.10 -27.93 2.00
CA TYR A 598 21.07 -28.86 1.42
C TYR A 598 20.48 -29.76 0.33
N ARG A 599 21.32 -30.11 -0.65
CA ARG A 599 21.15 -31.21 -1.60
C ARG A 599 22.48 -31.98 -1.70
N LEU A 600 22.79 -32.72 -0.63
CA LEU A 600 24.10 -33.38 -0.46
C LEU A 600 24.32 -34.50 -1.49
N SER A 601 25.47 -34.46 -2.16
CA SER A 601 25.91 -35.55 -3.04
C SER A 601 26.34 -36.79 -2.23
N PRO A 602 26.39 -38.00 -2.81
CA PRO A 602 26.87 -39.20 -2.12
C PRO A 602 28.22 -39.04 -1.40
N ALA A 603 29.17 -38.31 -2.01
CA ALA A 603 30.47 -38.04 -1.40
C ALA A 603 30.40 -37.11 -0.17
N GLU A 604 29.40 -36.25 -0.07
CA GLU A 604 29.22 -35.32 1.06
C GLU A 604 28.43 -35.93 2.22
N ARG A 605 27.87 -37.12 2.03
CA ARG A 605 27.05 -37.87 3.00
C ARG A 605 27.87 -38.86 3.83
N ALA A 606 29.20 -38.74 3.84
CA ALA A 606 30.05 -39.65 4.60
C ALA A 606 29.78 -39.52 6.11
N GLY A 607 29.49 -40.62 6.78
CA GLY A 607 29.28 -40.67 8.24
C GLY A 607 28.00 -40.02 8.77
N PHE A 608 27.79 -40.20 10.08
CA PHE A 608 26.71 -39.59 10.83
C PHE A 608 27.02 -38.11 11.07
N GLN A 609 26.26 -37.21 10.43
CA GLN A 609 26.49 -35.77 10.47
C GLN A 609 25.37 -35.03 11.20
N VAL A 610 25.72 -33.89 11.81
CA VAL A 610 24.75 -32.93 12.39
C VAL A 610 25.18 -31.50 12.12
N LEU A 611 24.24 -30.56 12.21
CA LEU A 611 24.55 -29.13 12.10
C LEU A 611 25.27 -28.60 13.34
N VAL A 612 26.17 -27.64 13.12
CA VAL A 612 26.94 -26.98 14.19
C VAL A 612 26.31 -25.63 14.52
N ASN A 613 25.94 -25.47 15.79
CA ASN A 613 25.41 -24.28 16.42
C ASN A 613 26.55 -23.50 17.11
N TYR A 614 27.41 -22.85 16.32
CA TYR A 614 28.54 -22.08 16.84
C TYR A 614 28.08 -20.97 17.81
N ARG A 615 28.88 -20.74 18.87
CA ARG A 615 28.75 -19.55 19.71
C ARG A 615 29.49 -18.39 19.05
N THR A 616 29.06 -17.16 19.31
CA THR A 616 29.73 -15.96 18.76
C THR A 616 31.06 -15.65 19.43
N ALA A 617 31.24 -16.03 20.69
CA ALA A 617 32.49 -15.85 21.45
C ALA A 617 33.31 -17.14 21.47
N ASP A 618 34.63 -16.99 21.37
CA ASP A 618 35.59 -18.11 21.45
C ASP A 618 35.86 -18.53 22.90
N PRO A 619 36.21 -19.81 23.14
CA PRO A 619 36.66 -20.30 24.43
C PRO A 619 37.91 -19.55 24.93
N ALA A 620 38.16 -19.63 26.24
CA ALA A 620 39.38 -19.07 26.82
C ALA A 620 40.62 -19.73 26.20
N ARG A 621 41.67 -18.92 25.95
CA ARG A 621 42.92 -19.36 25.34
C ARG A 621 44.12 -19.08 26.23
N VAL A 622 45.06 -20.02 26.26
CA VAL A 622 46.36 -19.92 26.94
C VAL A 622 47.42 -20.49 26.00
N SER A 623 48.59 -19.86 25.87
CA SER A 623 49.64 -20.41 25.00
C SER A 623 50.39 -21.56 25.66
N LEU A 624 51.00 -22.44 24.87
CA LEU A 624 51.85 -23.52 25.36
C LEU A 624 52.95 -23.00 26.30
N THR A 625 53.61 -21.89 25.94
CA THR A 625 54.65 -21.26 26.76
C THR A 625 54.15 -20.85 28.13
N GLN A 626 52.94 -20.29 28.22
CA GLN A 626 52.33 -19.91 29.50
C GLN A 626 52.12 -21.14 30.39
N VAL A 627 51.64 -22.25 29.82
CA VAL A 627 51.44 -23.49 30.58
C VAL A 627 52.76 -24.09 31.06
N LEU A 628 53.79 -24.14 30.20
CA LEU A 628 55.12 -24.63 30.57
C LEU A 628 55.76 -23.82 31.70
N ARG A 629 55.54 -22.51 31.73
CA ARG A 629 55.99 -21.63 32.81
C ARG A 629 55.12 -21.71 34.07
N GLY A 630 53.93 -22.30 33.99
CA GLY A 630 52.94 -22.30 35.07
C GLY A 630 52.21 -20.95 35.24
N ASP A 631 52.20 -20.11 34.21
CA ASP A 631 51.55 -18.79 34.19
C ASP A 631 50.11 -18.87 33.66
N PHE A 632 49.25 -19.58 34.40
CA PHE A 632 47.82 -19.65 34.09
C PHE A 632 46.98 -19.79 35.37
N LYS A 633 45.69 -19.44 35.28
CA LYS A 633 44.76 -19.54 36.41
C LYS A 633 44.24 -20.97 36.54
N ALA A 634 44.33 -21.56 37.74
CA ALA A 634 43.80 -22.88 38.05
C ALA A 634 42.30 -23.06 37.70
N THR A 635 41.52 -21.98 37.80
CA THR A 635 40.08 -21.95 37.47
C THR A 635 39.77 -22.25 35.99
N LEU A 636 40.76 -22.10 35.11
CA LEU A 636 40.62 -22.42 33.68
C LEU A 636 40.78 -23.93 33.40
N VAL A 637 41.28 -24.71 34.35
CA VAL A 637 41.58 -26.14 34.17
C VAL A 637 40.66 -27.02 35.01
N ASN A 638 40.35 -26.60 36.23
CA ASN A 638 39.57 -27.40 37.19
C ASN A 638 38.16 -27.75 36.70
N ASP A 639 37.88 -29.05 36.56
CA ASP A 639 36.62 -29.61 36.04
C ASP A 639 36.25 -29.06 34.63
N ARG A 640 37.28 -28.70 33.84
CA ARG A 640 37.13 -28.16 32.49
C ARG A 640 37.54 -29.16 31.42
N MET A 641 37.00 -28.97 30.22
CA MET A 641 37.47 -29.56 28.98
C MET A 641 38.67 -28.76 28.49
N VAL A 642 39.83 -29.41 28.40
CA VAL A 642 41.07 -28.79 27.92
C VAL A 642 41.43 -29.39 26.56
N LEU A 643 41.50 -28.55 25.52
CA LEU A 643 41.94 -28.97 24.19
C LEU A 643 43.29 -28.34 23.87
N ILE A 644 44.23 -29.14 23.35
CA ILE A 644 45.57 -28.69 22.99
C ILE A 644 45.70 -28.81 21.47
N GLY A 645 45.99 -27.72 20.76
CA GLY A 645 46.06 -27.74 19.30
C GLY A 645 46.93 -26.64 18.70
N LEU A 646 47.23 -26.77 17.42
CA LEU A 646 48.07 -25.85 16.67
C LEU A 646 47.34 -24.53 16.36
N GLU A 647 48.05 -23.41 16.49
CA GLU A 647 47.60 -22.10 16.03
C GLU A 647 48.24 -21.78 14.67
N ASP A 648 47.74 -22.45 13.63
CA ASP A 648 48.11 -22.20 12.24
C ASP A 648 46.98 -21.44 11.49
N PRO A 649 47.21 -20.17 11.11
CA PRO A 649 46.25 -19.41 10.30
C PRO A 649 45.99 -19.98 8.89
N GLN A 650 46.91 -20.78 8.34
CA GLN A 650 46.77 -21.36 6.99
C GLN A 650 45.71 -22.46 6.97
N ASP A 651 45.69 -23.27 8.03
CA ASP A 651 44.75 -24.39 8.24
C ASP A 651 43.41 -23.95 8.86
N ALA A 652 43.25 -22.65 9.15
CA ALA A 652 42.01 -22.12 9.71
C ALA A 652 40.86 -22.13 8.68
N LEU A 653 39.68 -22.58 9.12
CA LEU A 653 38.49 -22.77 8.28
C LEU A 653 37.42 -21.72 8.57
N PHE A 654 36.41 -21.58 7.69
CA PHE A 654 35.32 -20.63 7.90
C PHE A 654 34.15 -21.27 8.67
N ALA A 655 33.63 -20.56 9.67
CA ALA A 655 32.40 -20.91 10.39
C ALA A 655 31.22 -20.02 9.92
N PRO A 656 29.97 -20.52 9.92
CA PRO A 656 28.80 -19.72 9.59
C PRO A 656 28.67 -18.51 10.52
N GLY A 657 28.30 -17.37 9.96
CA GLY A 657 28.10 -16.12 10.69
C GLY A 657 29.37 -15.32 11.02
N ARG A 658 30.57 -15.89 10.86
CA ARG A 658 31.84 -15.19 11.13
C ARG A 658 32.51 -14.69 9.85
N SER A 659 33.26 -13.59 9.96
CA SER A 659 34.07 -13.04 8.86
C SER A 659 35.51 -13.54 8.88
N GLN A 660 36.04 -13.85 10.06
CA GLN A 660 37.40 -14.38 10.25
C GLN A 660 37.39 -15.91 10.24
N ARG A 661 38.49 -16.49 9.77
CA ARG A 661 38.76 -17.93 9.87
C ARG A 661 38.96 -18.33 11.34
N MET A 662 38.53 -19.54 11.68
CA MET A 662 38.58 -20.12 13.02
C MET A 662 39.55 -21.31 13.00
N LEU A 663 40.41 -21.40 14.02
CA LEU A 663 41.36 -22.51 14.18
C LEU A 663 40.62 -23.84 14.34
N GLY A 664 41.18 -24.92 13.79
CA GLY A 664 40.58 -26.27 13.85
C GLY A 664 40.27 -26.72 15.28
N VAL A 665 41.22 -26.54 16.21
CA VAL A 665 41.02 -26.86 17.63
C VAL A 665 39.87 -26.06 18.27
N ILE A 666 39.65 -24.81 17.86
CA ILE A 666 38.53 -23.99 18.33
C ILE A 666 37.20 -24.50 17.74
N MET A 667 37.19 -24.97 16.49
CA MET A 667 36.01 -25.61 15.91
C MET A 667 35.64 -26.89 16.67
N HIS A 668 36.62 -27.76 16.95
CA HIS A 668 36.40 -28.95 17.78
C HIS A 668 35.90 -28.60 19.19
N ALA A 669 36.39 -27.49 19.76
CA ALA A 669 35.93 -26.97 21.05
C ALA A 669 34.42 -26.62 21.02
N HIS A 670 33.97 -25.87 20.01
CA HIS A 670 32.54 -25.54 19.84
C HIS A 670 31.68 -26.78 19.59
N MET A 671 32.17 -27.71 18.77
CA MET A 671 31.49 -28.96 18.46
C MET A 671 31.30 -29.84 19.70
N ALA A 672 32.36 -30.04 20.49
CA ALA A 672 32.29 -30.80 21.74
C ALA A 672 31.41 -30.10 22.78
N SER A 673 31.56 -28.78 22.94
CA SER A 673 30.70 -27.94 23.81
C SER A 673 29.22 -28.09 23.47
N GLN A 674 28.85 -28.08 22.19
CA GLN A 674 27.47 -28.32 21.75
C GLN A 674 26.95 -29.69 22.17
N LEU A 675 27.75 -30.75 22.03
CA LEU A 675 27.34 -32.11 22.42
C LEU A 675 27.20 -32.24 23.93
N ILE A 676 28.08 -31.61 24.71
CA ILE A 676 27.96 -31.54 26.17
C ILE A 676 26.67 -30.82 26.57
N ASP A 677 26.39 -29.65 25.98
CA ASP A 677 25.14 -28.92 26.24
C ASP A 677 23.90 -29.72 25.86
N ALA A 678 23.95 -30.44 24.74
CA ALA A 678 22.86 -31.31 24.31
C ALA A 678 22.66 -32.47 25.29
N GLY A 679 23.74 -33.10 25.79
CA GLY A 679 23.67 -34.18 26.77
C GLY A 679 23.08 -33.73 28.12
N LEU A 680 23.48 -32.55 28.59
CA LEU A 680 22.97 -31.94 29.83
C LEU A 680 21.56 -31.35 29.68
N GLY A 681 21.10 -31.12 28.44
CA GLY A 681 19.80 -30.50 28.14
C GLY A 681 19.80 -28.97 28.32
N HIS A 682 20.96 -28.33 28.26
CA HIS A 682 21.10 -26.88 28.45
C HIS A 682 20.92 -26.06 27.17
N ARG A 683 21.12 -26.66 25.99
CA ARG A 683 21.06 -25.96 24.70
C ARG A 683 20.41 -26.84 23.63
N LEU A 684 19.54 -26.22 22.82
CA LEU A 684 18.90 -26.89 21.70
C LEU A 684 19.90 -27.07 20.53
N LEU A 685 19.83 -28.23 19.90
CA LEU A 685 20.48 -28.49 18.62
C LEU A 685 19.70 -27.79 17.50
N LEU A 686 20.41 -27.51 16.40
CA LEU A 686 19.75 -27.03 15.20
C LEU A 686 18.89 -28.14 14.60
N TRP A 687 17.65 -27.81 14.27
CA TRP A 687 16.66 -28.71 13.69
C TRP A 687 16.10 -28.12 12.40
N TRP A 688 15.53 -28.96 11.55
CA TRP A 688 14.93 -28.58 10.26
C TRP A 688 13.62 -29.34 10.07
N TRP A 689 12.82 -28.91 9.10
CA TRP A 689 11.58 -29.61 8.75
C TRP A 689 11.83 -30.75 7.75
N PRO A 690 11.01 -31.81 7.80
CA PRO A 690 10.86 -32.74 6.70
C PRO A 690 10.54 -32.00 5.38
N GLU A 691 11.07 -32.50 4.27
CA GLU A 691 10.97 -31.85 2.95
C GLU A 691 9.52 -31.55 2.52
N TRP A 692 8.56 -32.40 2.86
CA TRP A 692 7.15 -32.16 2.53
C TRP A 692 6.57 -30.93 3.24
N LEU A 693 6.97 -30.65 4.49
CA LEU A 693 6.54 -29.45 5.22
C LEU A 693 7.15 -28.19 4.61
N GLU A 694 8.40 -28.28 4.18
CA GLU A 694 9.07 -27.21 3.44
C GLU A 694 8.38 -26.92 2.11
N ILE A 695 7.97 -27.95 1.36
CA ILE A 695 7.21 -27.80 0.11
C ILE A 695 5.87 -27.08 0.38
N VAL A 696 5.13 -27.49 1.40
CA VAL A 696 3.86 -26.86 1.80
C VAL A 696 4.07 -25.40 2.18
N TRP A 697 5.15 -25.10 2.92
CA TRP A 697 5.50 -23.73 3.31
C TRP A 697 5.79 -22.84 2.09
N ILE A 698 6.64 -23.31 1.17
CA ILE A 698 6.98 -22.58 -0.07
C ILE A 698 5.73 -22.38 -0.93
N ALA A 699 4.91 -23.42 -1.08
CA ALA A 699 3.67 -23.37 -1.84
C ALA A 699 2.66 -22.38 -1.26
N GLY A 700 2.47 -22.41 0.07
CA GLY A 700 1.58 -21.49 0.78
C GLY A 700 1.95 -20.02 0.52
N TRP A 701 3.22 -19.66 0.68
CA TRP A 701 3.68 -18.30 0.44
C TRP A 701 3.62 -17.87 -1.04
N GLY A 702 3.93 -18.77 -1.97
CA GLY A 702 3.77 -18.48 -3.41
C GLY A 702 2.31 -18.22 -3.81
N LEU A 703 1.36 -18.98 -3.26
CA LEU A 703 -0.07 -18.78 -3.49
C LEU A 703 -0.58 -17.47 -2.85
N VAL A 704 -0.12 -17.15 -1.63
CA VAL A 704 -0.42 -15.87 -0.98
C VAL A 704 0.10 -14.69 -1.82
N GLY A 705 1.33 -14.77 -2.32
CA GLY A 705 1.92 -13.75 -3.20
C GLY A 705 1.10 -13.52 -4.47
N SER A 706 0.70 -14.59 -5.16
CA SER A 706 -0.21 -14.51 -6.32
C SER A 706 -1.57 -13.90 -5.95
N GLY A 707 -2.17 -14.34 -4.85
CA GLY A 707 -3.48 -13.87 -4.39
C GLY A 707 -3.48 -12.38 -4.04
N VAL A 708 -2.43 -11.89 -3.36
CA VAL A 708 -2.28 -10.46 -3.03
C VAL A 708 -2.08 -9.62 -4.27
N ALA A 709 -1.20 -10.04 -5.19
CA ALA A 709 -0.97 -9.33 -6.45
C ALA A 709 -2.25 -9.26 -7.29
N TRP A 710 -3.01 -10.34 -7.32
CA TRP A 710 -4.30 -10.40 -7.99
C TRP A 710 -5.36 -9.53 -7.33
N TRP A 711 -5.43 -9.50 -5.99
CA TRP A 711 -6.43 -8.72 -5.25
C TRP A 711 -6.17 -7.22 -5.35
N LEU A 712 -4.93 -6.77 -5.09
CA LEU A 712 -4.55 -5.36 -5.18
C LEU A 712 -4.48 -4.87 -6.62
N GLY A 713 -4.08 -5.74 -7.56
CA GLY A 713 -4.06 -5.46 -9.00
C GLY A 713 -5.42 -5.17 -9.62
N ARG A 714 -6.51 -5.22 -8.84
CA ARG A 714 -7.85 -4.88 -9.27
C ARG A 714 -8.19 -3.38 -9.17
N VAL A 715 -7.44 -2.59 -8.42
CA VAL A 715 -8.03 -1.33 -7.93
C VAL A 715 -7.85 -0.14 -8.91
N ASP A 716 -6.72 -0.02 -9.64
CA ASP A 716 -6.47 0.99 -10.71
C ASP A 716 -5.03 0.84 -11.29
N GLN A 717 -4.61 1.55 -12.35
CA GLN A 717 -3.20 1.59 -12.81
C GLN A 717 -2.20 2.02 -11.73
N ARG A 718 -2.64 2.82 -10.74
CA ARG A 718 -1.82 3.19 -9.56
C ARG A 718 -1.59 2.01 -8.59
N SER A 719 -2.27 0.87 -8.78
CA SER A 719 -2.14 -0.29 -7.91
C SER A 719 -0.81 -1.03 -8.05
N VAL A 720 -0.05 -0.82 -9.14
CA VAL A 720 1.26 -1.48 -9.33
C VAL A 720 2.21 -1.16 -8.19
N GLY A 721 2.28 0.11 -7.75
CA GLY A 721 3.08 0.52 -6.61
C GLY A 721 2.64 -0.16 -5.30
N TRP A 722 1.33 -0.27 -5.08
CA TRP A 722 0.77 -0.96 -3.90
C TRP A 722 1.04 -2.47 -3.92
N VAL A 723 1.01 -3.12 -5.09
CA VAL A 723 1.42 -4.53 -5.23
C VAL A 723 2.88 -4.70 -4.83
N SER A 724 3.79 -3.83 -5.31
CA SER A 724 5.21 -3.90 -4.95
C SER A 724 5.45 -3.73 -3.45
N VAL A 725 4.76 -2.78 -2.80
CA VAL A 725 4.85 -2.57 -1.35
C VAL A 725 4.34 -3.80 -0.59
N ALA A 726 3.19 -4.36 -0.98
CA ALA A 726 2.62 -5.53 -0.32
C ALA A 726 3.50 -6.78 -0.49
N VAL A 727 4.04 -7.00 -1.69
CA VAL A 727 4.98 -8.10 -1.99
C VAL A 727 6.26 -7.93 -1.17
N GLY A 728 6.82 -6.73 -1.09
CA GLY A 728 7.95 -6.42 -0.22
C GLY A 728 7.67 -6.72 1.25
N GLY A 729 6.46 -6.37 1.73
CA GLY A 729 5.99 -6.69 3.07
C GLY A 729 5.92 -8.20 3.35
N LEU A 730 5.39 -9.00 2.41
CA LEU A 730 5.34 -10.46 2.52
C LEU A 730 6.74 -11.08 2.58
N ILE A 731 7.67 -10.61 1.74
CA ILE A 731 9.06 -11.08 1.73
C ILE A 731 9.74 -10.79 3.08
N MET A 732 9.58 -9.58 3.61
CA MET A 732 10.10 -9.24 4.94
C MET A 732 9.46 -10.08 6.05
N ALA A 733 8.16 -10.33 5.98
CA ALA A 733 7.45 -11.16 6.95
C ALA A 733 7.99 -12.60 6.96
N VAL A 734 8.16 -13.22 5.79
CA VAL A 734 8.76 -14.57 5.68
C VAL A 734 10.18 -14.58 6.22
N GLY A 735 11.02 -13.62 5.82
CA GLY A 735 12.38 -13.50 6.32
C GLY A 735 12.44 -13.35 7.85
N GLY A 736 11.56 -12.52 8.42
CA GLY A 736 11.44 -12.30 9.86
C GLY A 736 10.95 -13.54 10.61
N ILE A 737 9.95 -14.25 10.09
CA ILE A 737 9.46 -15.50 10.68
C ILE A 737 10.56 -16.56 10.67
N SER A 738 11.25 -16.75 9.54
CA SER A 738 12.35 -17.71 9.43
C SER A 738 13.52 -17.37 10.36
N TYR A 739 13.86 -16.09 10.49
CA TYR A 739 14.88 -15.65 11.45
C TYR A 739 14.45 -15.90 12.91
N GLY A 740 13.19 -15.60 13.26
CA GLY A 740 12.65 -15.89 14.59
C GLY A 740 12.68 -17.39 14.93
N VAL A 741 12.34 -18.25 13.98
CA VAL A 741 12.43 -19.71 14.14
C VAL A 741 13.89 -20.16 14.34
N LEU A 742 14.85 -19.54 13.66
CA LEU A 742 16.29 -19.83 13.83
C LEU A 742 16.80 -19.48 15.23
N LEU A 743 16.28 -18.42 15.86
CA LEU A 743 16.62 -18.10 17.25
C LEU A 743 16.23 -19.21 18.24
N HIS A 744 15.27 -20.06 17.87
CA HIS A 744 14.86 -21.27 18.60
C HIS A 744 15.47 -22.57 18.02
N GLY A 745 16.51 -22.44 17.19
CA GLY A 745 17.25 -23.54 16.61
C GLY A 745 16.68 -24.10 15.30
N GLY A 746 15.59 -23.55 14.77
CA GLY A 746 14.95 -24.07 13.56
C GLY A 746 15.45 -23.43 12.27
N TRP A 747 15.91 -24.24 11.32
CA TRP A 747 16.25 -23.78 9.98
C TRP A 747 15.14 -24.19 8.99
N ILE A 748 14.41 -23.19 8.49
CA ILE A 748 13.28 -23.35 7.56
C ILE A 748 13.53 -22.55 6.26
N PRO A 749 12.88 -22.92 5.12
CA PRO A 749 13.21 -22.37 3.80
C PRO A 749 12.71 -20.92 3.62
N ALA A 750 13.54 -19.95 4.01
CA ALA A 750 13.26 -18.53 3.84
C ALA A 750 13.36 -18.11 2.36
N LEU A 751 14.52 -18.37 1.74
CA LEU A 751 14.84 -17.87 0.40
C LEU A 751 13.93 -18.43 -0.70
N PRO A 752 13.67 -19.76 -0.79
CA PRO A 752 12.76 -20.28 -1.82
C PRO A 752 11.35 -19.71 -1.68
N SER A 753 10.89 -19.46 -0.46
CA SER A 753 9.58 -18.85 -0.18
C SER A 753 9.53 -17.39 -0.63
N MET A 754 10.59 -16.61 -0.37
CA MET A 754 10.71 -15.23 -0.86
C MET A 754 10.72 -15.17 -2.40
N ILE A 755 11.45 -16.08 -3.06
CA ILE A 755 11.47 -16.19 -4.52
C ILE A 755 10.09 -16.59 -5.05
N ALA A 756 9.42 -17.57 -4.43
CA ALA A 756 8.08 -18.01 -4.83
C ALA A 756 7.06 -16.87 -4.76
N ILE A 757 7.08 -16.04 -3.71
CA ILE A 757 6.26 -14.83 -3.60
C ILE A 757 6.54 -13.87 -4.76
N ALA A 758 7.83 -13.54 -4.98
CA ALA A 758 8.23 -12.55 -5.98
C ALA A 758 7.88 -12.98 -7.41
N VAL A 759 8.18 -14.23 -7.77
CA VAL A 759 7.89 -14.78 -9.11
C VAL A 759 6.38 -14.89 -9.33
N ALA A 760 5.63 -15.43 -8.37
CA ALA A 760 4.18 -15.60 -8.50
C ALA A 760 3.46 -14.25 -8.64
N ALA A 761 3.82 -13.27 -7.81
CA ALA A 761 3.27 -11.92 -7.89
C ALA A 761 3.67 -11.21 -9.21
N GLY A 762 4.92 -11.37 -9.65
CA GLY A 762 5.43 -10.81 -10.89
C GLY A 762 4.71 -11.35 -12.14
N VAL A 763 4.46 -12.66 -12.21
CA VAL A 763 3.72 -13.27 -13.32
C VAL A 763 2.28 -12.73 -13.37
N VAL A 764 1.59 -12.63 -12.23
CA VAL A 764 0.24 -12.06 -12.17
C VAL A 764 0.24 -10.60 -12.62
N LEU A 765 1.22 -9.81 -12.19
CA LEU A 765 1.35 -8.41 -12.59
C LEU A 765 1.57 -8.27 -14.11
N VAL A 766 2.43 -9.09 -14.71
CA VAL A 766 2.65 -9.11 -16.16
C VAL A 766 1.37 -9.47 -16.91
N LEU A 767 0.61 -10.47 -16.43
CA LEU A 767 -0.67 -10.85 -17.04
C LEU A 767 -1.72 -9.73 -16.94
N LEU A 768 -1.76 -9.00 -15.82
CA LEU A 768 -2.62 -7.83 -15.64
C LEU A 768 -2.22 -6.68 -16.58
N LEU A 769 -0.92 -6.33 -16.64
CA LEU A 769 -0.41 -5.29 -17.53
C LEU A 769 -0.66 -5.62 -19.00
N ARG A 770 -0.43 -6.87 -19.43
CA ARG A 770 -0.68 -7.29 -20.81
C ARG A 770 -2.15 -7.13 -21.20
N LYS A 771 -3.09 -7.43 -20.30
CA LYS A 771 -4.52 -7.19 -20.55
C LYS A 771 -4.85 -5.70 -20.63
N LEU A 772 -4.23 -4.87 -19.79
CA LEU A 772 -4.40 -3.42 -19.83
C LEU A 772 -3.85 -2.78 -21.12
N PHE A 773 -2.78 -3.34 -21.72
CA PHE A 773 -2.24 -2.85 -22.99
C PHE A 773 -3.00 -3.33 -24.23
N LEU A 774 -3.74 -4.44 -24.12
CA LEU A 774 -4.52 -5.02 -25.22
C LEU A 774 -5.99 -4.57 -25.25
N ALA A 775 -6.47 -3.96 -24.16
CA ALA A 775 -7.79 -3.32 -24.04
C ALA A 775 -7.67 -1.83 -24.38
#